data_AF-A0A0F2QBK2-F1
#
_entry.id   AF-A0A0F2QBK2-F1
#
_cell.length_a   1.000
_cell.length_b   1.000
_cell.length_c   1.000
_cell.angle_alpha   90.00
_cell.angle_beta   90.00
_cell.angle_gamma   90.00
#
_symmetry.space_group_name_H-M   'P 1'
#
loop_
_entity.id
_entity.type
_entity.pdbx_description
1 polymer ?
#
loop_
_entity_poly.entity_id
_entity_poly.type
_entity_poly.pdbx_seq_one_letter_code
_entity_poly.pdbx_strand_id
1 'polypeptide(L)'
;MELSKNKGRVIFITISTILLIIVLGFTGALNIMSFQENYSESLISSYTVLGGETVGKIEYAIKYGKPLDSFWGMDKLLKEIIINSPNIDMVQVVLNNGQVIYDQEGIVYDRYIPEIILKSVNLQNTEGGNNYGYIVYQGKYYLFMPIADRDNQWIGSLNIKFDESVINSVVRTYLLDLIIYLAIMAVIGFTVLVLITIRVSFIDHNGRMRRKAFIVVILVLLGFLQIIYGFLNYNIFRKAYLEVAHNNTITISRVVQNDVNAVLKKGISYKELYDIQDYLKRIITTIPEIENIHIYGDDEKVLYSTLEKELFPEKSIDSEYIYSQELATDLDGKRGSVYVEISSNSIAGKLQNILLDTATVLIISFLLMVEVTLFVILLIEKKVSNGIKDINTDVWSRKTIPMVRYLAFLVFTAAFMSTTFIPIVMNNFYEPLLSLPKNVILGLPISVEMFFGALAAIGAGYSIDKTGCKPVLLRGVVLFCIGALISAVAWNAISFIAARGVVGAGFGLALMALRTIVISTADPLLKNKGIASMNSGAFAGVNCGVIIGAMLADRIGYSQVFFVAFALIMMSWFVANTFVENVIPIAAQRQISANRSNTSKFLLDKNVLSLFILVLIPISICGMFLHYLFPIYAESMGVSSSNIGRAFLINGLLIIYLGPILSRYSEKHFGTKKSLVIASLIMGISMLIFASLGTLAAAFAAVILLGLSDSFGVAAQSNYYLSLKAVSGLGEGKAIAYFSIAGKIGQMLGPIVFGSAAVFGMVKGAGIVGVVVITTFLIFAKFSKKDVSIKN
;
A
#
# COMPACT_ATOMS: atom_id res chain seq x y z
N MET A 1 45.45 26.38 -7.12
CA MET A 1 44.90 25.66 -5.94
C MET A 1 43.47 26.12 -5.61
N GLU A 2 43.15 27.42 -5.65
CA GLU A 2 41.77 27.94 -5.53
C GLU A 2 40.85 27.54 -6.69
N LEU A 3 41.37 27.46 -7.91
CA LEU A 3 40.61 27.05 -9.10
C LEU A 3 40.07 25.61 -9.03
N SER A 4 40.78 24.64 -8.42
CA SER A 4 40.24 23.28 -8.26
C SER A 4 39.23 23.18 -7.10
N LYS A 5 39.41 24.00 -6.05
CA LYS A 5 38.48 24.11 -4.91
C LYS A 5 37.15 24.73 -5.34
N ASN A 6 37.18 25.75 -6.21
CA ASN A 6 35.97 26.37 -6.78
C ASN A 6 35.26 25.44 -7.77
N LYS A 7 35.97 24.74 -8.65
CA LYS A 7 35.35 23.72 -9.53
C LYS A 7 34.66 22.60 -8.74
N GLY A 8 35.28 22.13 -7.66
CA GLY A 8 34.70 21.12 -6.77
C GLY A 8 33.42 21.60 -6.06
N ARG A 9 33.41 22.86 -5.59
CA ARG A 9 32.22 23.50 -4.98
C ARG A 9 31.08 23.66 -5.98
N VAL A 10 31.36 24.06 -7.22
CA VAL A 10 30.32 24.21 -8.25
C VAL A 10 29.69 22.86 -8.57
N ILE A 11 30.49 21.83 -8.82
CA ILE A 11 30.00 20.46 -9.07
C ILE A 11 29.13 19.97 -7.91
N PHE A 12 29.55 20.24 -6.68
CA PHE A 12 28.81 19.89 -5.47
C PHE A 12 27.44 20.57 -5.40
N ILE A 13 27.39 21.89 -5.60
CA ILE A 13 26.15 22.66 -5.55
C ILE A 13 25.20 22.18 -6.65
N THR A 14 25.69 22.04 -7.89
CA THR A 14 24.86 21.58 -9.01
C THR A 14 24.23 20.22 -8.72
N ILE A 15 25.01 19.26 -8.24
CA ILE A 15 24.52 17.89 -8.03
C ILE A 15 23.58 17.83 -6.83
N SER A 16 23.87 18.55 -5.75
CA SER A 16 22.98 18.59 -4.59
C SER A 16 21.67 19.33 -4.88
N THR A 17 21.70 20.30 -5.79
CA THR A 17 20.49 20.97 -6.30
C THR A 17 19.63 20.01 -7.11
N ILE A 18 20.25 19.22 -7.99
CA ILE A 18 19.54 18.16 -8.74
C ILE A 18 18.89 17.16 -7.77
N LEU A 19 19.64 16.71 -6.76
CA LEU A 19 19.11 15.81 -5.72
C LEU A 19 17.91 16.43 -5.01
N LEU A 20 18.01 17.70 -4.62
CA LEU A 20 16.94 18.43 -3.95
C LEU A 20 15.69 18.54 -4.84
N ILE A 21 15.84 18.83 -6.14
CA ILE A 21 14.72 18.87 -7.10
C ILE A 21 14.08 17.49 -7.24
N ILE A 22 14.88 16.43 -7.38
CA ILE A 22 14.36 15.06 -7.53
C ILE A 22 13.57 14.65 -6.28
N VAL A 23 14.13 14.86 -5.09
CA VAL A 23 13.53 14.45 -3.83
C VAL A 23 12.26 15.26 -3.53
N LEU A 24 12.32 16.59 -3.63
CA LEU A 24 11.15 17.43 -3.41
C LEU A 24 10.09 17.16 -4.48
N GLY A 25 10.46 17.08 -5.76
CA GLY A 25 9.53 16.80 -6.85
C GLY A 25 8.81 15.45 -6.66
N PHE A 26 9.53 14.42 -6.21
CA PHE A 26 8.93 13.12 -5.88
C PHE A 26 7.94 13.22 -4.71
N THR A 27 8.33 13.84 -3.60
CA THR A 27 7.45 14.07 -2.44
C THR A 27 6.23 14.91 -2.82
N GLY A 28 6.43 15.94 -3.65
CA GLY A 28 5.38 16.79 -4.21
C GLY A 28 4.37 15.98 -5.01
N ALA A 29 4.85 15.17 -5.95
CA ALA A 29 4.01 14.31 -6.76
C ALA A 29 3.17 13.34 -5.90
N LEU A 30 3.77 12.65 -4.93
CA LEU A 30 3.03 11.75 -4.04
C LEU A 30 1.95 12.48 -3.21
N ASN A 31 2.28 13.64 -2.64
CA ASN A 31 1.35 14.43 -1.84
C ASN A 31 0.18 14.98 -2.69
N ILE A 32 0.49 15.47 -3.89
CA ILE A 32 -0.52 15.89 -4.87
C ILE A 32 -1.43 14.71 -5.23
N MET A 33 -0.84 13.53 -5.39
CA MET A 33 -1.63 12.35 -5.75
C MET A 33 -2.59 11.93 -4.65
N SER A 34 -2.11 11.87 -3.41
CA SER A 34 -2.91 11.60 -2.21
C SER A 34 -3.94 12.70 -1.96
N PHE A 35 -3.63 13.97 -2.28
CA PHE A 35 -4.60 15.06 -2.16
C PHE A 35 -5.80 14.86 -3.08
N GLN A 36 -5.54 14.60 -4.37
CA GLN A 36 -6.61 14.44 -5.35
C GLN A 36 -7.50 13.24 -5.02
N GLU A 37 -6.93 12.12 -4.57
CA GLU A 37 -7.68 10.92 -4.18
C GLU A 37 -8.60 11.19 -2.99
N ASN A 38 -8.05 11.72 -1.89
CA ASN A 38 -8.84 11.99 -0.70
C ASN A 38 -9.92 13.08 -0.94
N TYR A 39 -9.64 14.09 -1.77
CA TYR A 39 -10.65 15.08 -2.16
C TYR A 39 -11.76 14.46 -3.02
N SER A 40 -11.40 13.62 -3.98
CA SER A 40 -12.35 12.91 -4.84
C SER A 40 -13.28 12.02 -4.02
N GLU A 41 -12.73 11.24 -3.08
CA GLU A 41 -13.53 10.44 -2.15
C GLU A 41 -14.49 11.31 -1.32
N SER A 42 -14.02 12.45 -0.82
CA SER A 42 -14.85 13.35 -0.01
C SER A 42 -16.00 13.95 -0.82
N LEU A 43 -15.76 14.30 -2.09
CA LEU A 43 -16.79 14.82 -2.99
C LEU A 43 -17.77 13.72 -3.42
N ILE A 44 -17.26 12.53 -3.72
CA ILE A 44 -18.11 11.37 -4.04
C ILE A 44 -19.01 11.05 -2.84
N SER A 45 -18.46 11.01 -1.61
CA SER A 45 -19.23 10.87 -0.37
C SER A 45 -20.37 11.90 -0.34
N SER A 46 -20.06 13.17 -0.57
CA SER A 46 -21.06 14.25 -0.66
C SER A 46 -22.19 13.98 -1.66
N TYR A 47 -21.89 13.47 -2.86
CA TYR A 47 -22.94 13.13 -3.84
C TYR A 47 -23.71 11.87 -3.47
N THR A 48 -23.07 10.89 -2.84
CA THR A 48 -23.76 9.69 -2.34
C THR A 48 -24.77 10.02 -1.24
N VAL A 49 -24.53 11.07 -0.47
CA VAL A 49 -25.49 11.58 0.52
C VAL A 49 -26.80 12.00 -0.15
N LEU A 50 -26.72 12.87 -1.16
CA LEU A 50 -27.90 13.36 -1.90
C LEU A 50 -28.60 12.23 -2.67
N GLY A 51 -27.80 11.35 -3.27
CA GLY A 51 -28.32 10.20 -4.00
C GLY A 51 -29.00 9.18 -3.08
N GLY A 52 -28.41 8.88 -1.94
CA GLY A 52 -28.92 7.91 -0.97
C GLY A 52 -30.28 8.31 -0.39
N GLU A 53 -30.48 9.60 -0.12
CA GLU A 53 -31.79 10.12 0.27
C GLU A 53 -32.85 9.89 -0.82
N THR A 54 -32.48 10.15 -2.08
CA THR A 54 -33.37 9.93 -3.23
C THR A 54 -33.65 8.44 -3.43
N VAL A 55 -32.65 7.58 -3.30
CA VAL A 55 -32.83 6.11 -3.27
C VAL A 55 -33.81 5.73 -2.17
N GLY A 56 -33.67 6.27 -0.96
CA GLY A 56 -34.61 6.03 0.13
C GLY A 56 -36.05 6.43 -0.20
N LYS A 57 -36.26 7.59 -0.85
CA LYS A 57 -37.58 8.04 -1.35
C LYS A 57 -38.16 7.05 -2.39
N ILE A 58 -37.31 6.54 -3.29
CA ILE A 58 -37.68 5.55 -4.31
C ILE A 58 -38.04 4.19 -3.66
N GLU A 59 -37.17 3.66 -2.80
CA GLU A 59 -37.38 2.39 -2.09
C GLU A 59 -38.62 2.42 -1.20
N TYR A 60 -38.88 3.54 -0.53
CA TYR A 60 -40.11 3.72 0.24
C TYR A 60 -41.32 3.53 -0.66
N ALA A 61 -41.39 4.20 -1.81
CA ALA A 61 -42.49 4.07 -2.76
C ALA A 61 -42.60 2.64 -3.35
N ILE A 62 -41.47 1.96 -3.61
CA ILE A 62 -41.47 0.56 -4.08
C ILE A 62 -42.05 -0.38 -3.02
N LYS A 63 -41.73 -0.17 -1.74
CA LYS A 63 -42.29 -0.95 -0.62
C LYS A 63 -43.82 -0.88 -0.54
N TYR A 64 -44.43 0.21 -1.05
CA TYR A 64 -45.89 0.36 -1.18
C TYR A 64 -46.46 -0.14 -2.53
N GLY A 65 -45.67 -0.87 -3.31
CA GLY A 65 -46.12 -1.56 -4.52
C GLY A 65 -46.03 -0.76 -5.81
N LYS A 66 -45.34 0.40 -5.83
CA LYS A 66 -45.03 1.09 -7.09
C LYS A 66 -43.84 0.40 -7.77
N PRO A 67 -43.99 -0.14 -8.99
CA PRO A 67 -42.87 -0.77 -9.66
C PRO A 67 -41.88 0.31 -10.16
N LEU A 68 -40.61 -0.05 -10.22
CA LEU A 68 -39.52 0.88 -10.55
C LEU A 68 -39.62 1.41 -11.99
N ASP A 69 -40.13 0.60 -12.91
CA ASP A 69 -40.30 0.92 -14.34
C ASP A 69 -41.47 1.87 -14.63
N SER A 70 -42.47 1.97 -13.76
CA SER A 70 -43.63 2.86 -13.91
C SER A 70 -43.75 3.87 -12.75
N PHE A 71 -42.62 4.42 -12.30
CA PHE A 71 -42.56 5.35 -11.18
C PHE A 71 -42.98 6.77 -11.59
N TRP A 72 -44.18 7.20 -11.19
CA TRP A 72 -44.66 8.55 -11.46
C TRP A 72 -43.93 9.61 -10.61
N GLY A 73 -43.40 10.64 -11.28
CA GLY A 73 -42.70 11.76 -10.64
C GLY A 73 -41.21 11.52 -10.39
N MET A 74 -40.63 10.47 -10.99
CA MET A 74 -39.19 10.19 -10.90
C MET A 74 -38.36 11.37 -11.40
N ASP A 75 -38.76 12.01 -12.51
CA ASP A 75 -38.10 13.19 -13.08
C ASP A 75 -37.94 14.32 -12.04
N LYS A 76 -38.94 14.54 -11.19
CA LYS A 76 -38.90 15.58 -10.15
C LYS A 76 -37.91 15.22 -9.05
N LEU A 77 -37.87 13.96 -8.63
CA LEU A 77 -36.90 13.46 -7.64
C LEU A 77 -35.47 13.58 -8.17
N LEU A 78 -35.23 13.19 -9.42
CA LEU A 78 -33.90 13.28 -10.03
C LEU A 78 -33.46 14.74 -10.26
N LYS A 79 -34.39 15.65 -10.61
CA LYS A 79 -34.11 17.09 -10.72
C LYS A 79 -33.70 17.72 -9.39
N GLU A 80 -34.23 17.23 -8.27
CA GLU A 80 -33.89 17.75 -6.94
C GLU A 80 -32.39 17.62 -6.64
N ILE A 81 -31.79 16.49 -7.04
CA ILE A 81 -30.34 16.27 -6.91
C ILE A 81 -29.55 17.32 -7.70
N ILE A 82 -29.96 17.62 -8.94
CA ILE A 82 -29.27 18.59 -9.81
C ILE A 82 -29.42 20.02 -9.26
N ILE A 83 -30.60 20.38 -8.74
CA ILE A 83 -30.86 21.70 -8.14
C ILE A 83 -29.98 21.92 -6.92
N ASN A 84 -29.82 20.89 -6.09
CA ASN A 84 -29.01 20.97 -4.87
C ASN A 84 -27.51 20.77 -5.14
N SER A 85 -27.12 20.31 -6.33
CA SER A 85 -25.74 20.09 -6.74
C SER A 85 -25.53 20.43 -8.23
N PRO A 86 -25.32 21.71 -8.57
CA PRO A 86 -25.24 22.18 -9.97
C PRO A 86 -24.02 21.65 -10.75
N ASN A 87 -23.05 21.04 -10.07
CA ASN A 87 -21.89 20.41 -10.69
C ASN A 87 -22.17 18.98 -11.20
N ILE A 88 -23.37 18.45 -10.99
CA ILE A 88 -23.78 17.15 -11.51
C ILE A 88 -24.28 17.33 -12.95
N ASP A 89 -23.65 16.61 -13.88
CA ASP A 89 -24.04 16.65 -15.30
C ASP A 89 -25.41 16.01 -15.50
N MET A 90 -25.65 14.87 -14.83
CA MET A 90 -26.79 14.02 -15.13
C MET A 90 -27.09 13.04 -13.99
N VAL A 91 -28.37 12.76 -13.78
CA VAL A 91 -28.84 11.79 -12.79
C VAL A 91 -29.83 10.85 -13.47
N GLN A 92 -29.66 9.54 -13.26
CA GLN A 92 -30.40 8.51 -13.97
C GLN A 92 -30.80 7.34 -13.07
N VAL A 93 -31.84 6.62 -13.43
CA VAL A 93 -32.14 5.29 -12.88
C VAL A 93 -31.84 4.23 -13.93
N VAL A 94 -31.07 3.23 -13.54
CA VAL A 94 -30.52 2.20 -14.41
C VAL A 94 -30.94 0.83 -13.88
N LEU A 95 -31.43 -0.04 -14.74
CA LEU A 95 -31.75 -1.43 -14.40
C LEU A 95 -30.47 -2.30 -14.36
N ASN A 96 -30.58 -3.49 -13.77
CA ASN A 96 -29.47 -4.44 -13.65
C ASN A 96 -28.88 -4.88 -15.00
N ASN A 97 -29.65 -4.79 -16.08
CA ASN A 97 -29.22 -5.08 -17.45
C ASN A 97 -28.50 -3.89 -18.13
N GLY A 98 -28.34 -2.76 -17.44
CA GLY A 98 -27.72 -1.54 -17.96
C GLY A 98 -28.66 -0.56 -18.65
N GLN A 99 -29.95 -0.88 -18.76
CA GLN A 99 -30.93 0.00 -19.40
C GLN A 99 -31.21 1.21 -18.50
N VAL A 100 -31.09 2.40 -19.07
CA VAL A 100 -31.52 3.64 -18.42
C VAL A 100 -33.01 3.78 -18.63
N ILE A 101 -33.78 3.80 -17.54
CA ILE A 101 -35.25 3.88 -17.57
C ILE A 101 -35.76 5.29 -17.23
N TYR A 102 -34.98 6.06 -16.47
CA TYR A 102 -35.30 7.45 -16.15
C TYR A 102 -34.04 8.31 -16.17
N ASP A 103 -34.21 9.57 -16.54
CA ASP A 103 -33.27 10.65 -16.25
C ASP A 103 -34.00 11.88 -15.71
N GLN A 104 -33.26 12.96 -15.43
CA GLN A 104 -33.85 14.20 -14.95
C GLN A 104 -34.86 14.84 -15.92
N GLU A 105 -34.91 14.46 -17.20
CA GLU A 105 -35.88 15.00 -18.16
C GLU A 105 -37.15 14.14 -18.26
N GLY A 106 -37.06 12.86 -17.91
CA GLY A 106 -38.21 11.96 -17.87
C GLY A 106 -37.87 10.50 -18.09
N ILE A 107 -38.78 9.78 -18.76
CA ILE A 107 -38.60 8.37 -19.11
C ILE A 107 -37.64 8.26 -20.30
N VAL A 108 -36.72 7.31 -20.23
CA VAL A 108 -35.75 7.02 -21.29
C VAL A 108 -35.96 5.57 -21.75
N TYR A 109 -36.04 5.36 -23.07
CA TYR A 109 -36.31 4.02 -23.63
C TYR A 109 -35.06 3.38 -24.28
N ASP A 110 -34.26 4.18 -25.00
CA ASP A 110 -33.21 3.68 -25.90
C ASP A 110 -31.79 4.06 -25.46
N ARG A 111 -31.51 4.07 -24.15
CA ARG A 111 -30.18 4.38 -23.63
C ARG A 111 -29.69 3.28 -22.71
N TYR A 112 -28.46 2.81 -22.97
CA TYR A 112 -27.81 1.78 -22.18
C TYR A 112 -26.47 2.29 -21.68
N ILE A 113 -26.12 1.92 -20.45
CA ILE A 113 -24.79 2.12 -19.92
C ILE A 113 -23.86 1.04 -20.53
N PRO A 114 -22.66 1.44 -21.02
CA PRO A 114 -21.68 0.48 -21.53
C PRO A 114 -21.44 -0.69 -20.57
N GLU A 115 -21.41 -1.92 -21.10
CA GLU A 115 -21.24 -3.15 -20.31
C GLU A 115 -19.93 -3.15 -19.49
N ILE A 116 -18.89 -2.47 -19.99
CA ILE A 116 -17.61 -2.27 -19.30
C ILE A 116 -17.81 -1.57 -17.95
N ILE A 117 -18.67 -0.55 -17.89
CA ILE A 117 -18.99 0.18 -16.66
C ILE A 117 -19.73 -0.74 -15.70
N LEU A 118 -20.76 -1.45 -16.17
CA LEU A 118 -21.58 -2.32 -15.32
C LEU A 118 -20.77 -3.48 -14.71
N LYS A 119 -19.87 -4.11 -15.47
CA LYS A 119 -19.00 -5.19 -14.97
C LYS A 119 -17.94 -4.71 -13.97
N SER A 120 -17.55 -3.44 -14.06
CA SER A 120 -16.50 -2.87 -13.22
C SER A 120 -16.99 -2.39 -11.85
N VAL A 121 -18.29 -2.13 -11.71
CA VAL A 121 -18.88 -1.68 -10.45
C VAL A 121 -19.38 -2.90 -9.69
N ASN A 122 -18.68 -3.29 -8.63
CA ASN A 122 -19.02 -4.44 -7.81
C ASN A 122 -20.20 -4.12 -6.87
N LEU A 123 -21.42 -4.08 -7.42
CA LEU A 123 -22.65 -3.73 -6.68
C LEU A 123 -23.20 -4.88 -5.81
N GLN A 124 -22.60 -6.07 -5.86
CA GLN A 124 -23.12 -7.28 -5.19
C GLN A 124 -22.43 -7.63 -3.85
N ASN A 125 -21.34 -6.93 -3.46
CA ASN A 125 -20.60 -7.19 -2.21
C ASN A 125 -20.46 -5.91 -1.35
N THR A 126 -21.59 -5.31 -0.96
CA THR A 126 -21.65 -4.15 -0.04
C THR A 126 -21.66 -4.58 1.43
N GLU A 127 -20.71 -5.43 1.86
CA GLU A 127 -20.50 -5.73 3.29
C GLU A 127 -19.55 -4.72 3.99
N GLY A 128 -19.01 -3.74 3.25
CA GLY A 128 -18.04 -2.75 3.73
C GLY A 128 -18.60 -1.42 4.27
N GLY A 129 -19.92 -1.30 4.47
CA GLY A 129 -20.54 -0.09 5.03
C GLY A 129 -20.77 1.07 4.04
N ASN A 130 -20.23 1.02 2.83
CA ASN A 130 -20.53 1.99 1.76
C ASN A 130 -21.55 1.41 0.78
N ASN A 131 -22.75 1.99 0.72
CA ASN A 131 -23.87 1.54 -0.13
C ASN A 131 -23.77 2.12 -1.57
N TYR A 132 -22.56 2.20 -2.13
CA TYR A 132 -22.33 2.75 -3.47
C TYR A 132 -21.07 2.17 -4.13
N GLY A 133 -21.01 2.22 -5.45
CA GLY A 133 -19.80 1.93 -6.23
C GLY A 133 -19.60 2.97 -7.33
N TYR A 134 -18.36 3.27 -7.70
CA TYR A 134 -18.08 4.27 -8.73
C TYR A 134 -16.98 3.83 -9.71
N ILE A 135 -17.01 4.41 -10.91
CA ILE A 135 -15.93 4.27 -11.90
C ILE A 135 -15.70 5.60 -12.63
N VAL A 136 -14.44 5.86 -12.99
CA VAL A 136 -14.06 6.91 -13.92
C VAL A 136 -13.95 6.34 -15.33
N TYR A 137 -14.76 6.83 -16.26
CA TYR A 137 -14.76 6.40 -17.66
C TYR A 137 -14.84 7.60 -18.60
N GLN A 138 -13.88 7.71 -19.53
CA GLN A 138 -13.79 8.81 -20.51
C GLN A 138 -13.86 10.22 -19.87
N GLY A 139 -13.17 10.43 -18.75
CA GLY A 139 -13.12 11.73 -18.06
C GLY A 139 -14.39 12.08 -17.28
N LYS A 140 -15.26 11.10 -17.02
CA LYS A 140 -16.50 11.30 -16.24
C LYS A 140 -16.60 10.27 -15.13
N TYR A 141 -17.09 10.71 -13.99
CA TYR A 141 -17.41 9.85 -12.87
C TYR A 141 -18.83 9.31 -13.03
N TYR A 142 -18.99 8.01 -12.79
CA TYR A 142 -20.26 7.31 -12.75
C TYR A 142 -20.39 6.70 -11.35
N LEU A 143 -21.35 7.20 -10.58
CA LEU A 143 -21.60 6.80 -9.20
C LEU A 143 -22.92 6.04 -9.14
N PHE A 144 -22.87 4.77 -8.76
CA PHE A 144 -24.02 3.88 -8.66
C PHE A 144 -24.37 3.61 -7.20
N MET A 145 -25.63 3.81 -6.84
CA MET A 145 -26.22 3.40 -5.57
C MET A 145 -27.30 2.35 -5.86
N PRO A 146 -27.24 1.14 -5.25
CA PRO A 146 -28.23 0.11 -5.48
C PRO A 146 -29.58 0.53 -4.91
N ILE A 147 -30.64 0.20 -5.65
CA ILE A 147 -32.03 0.34 -5.25
C ILE A 147 -32.53 -1.07 -4.97
N ALA A 148 -32.99 -1.30 -3.75
CA ALA A 148 -33.53 -2.58 -3.31
C ALA A 148 -35.07 -2.61 -3.36
N ASP A 149 -35.62 -3.80 -3.58
CA ASP A 149 -37.06 -4.05 -3.46
C ASP A 149 -37.48 -4.34 -2.01
N ARG A 150 -38.73 -4.80 -1.83
CA ARG A 150 -39.28 -5.13 -0.52
C ARG A 150 -38.57 -6.31 0.17
N ASP A 151 -38.01 -7.24 -0.61
CA ASP A 151 -37.29 -8.42 -0.13
C ASP A 151 -35.77 -8.17 -0.05
N ASN A 152 -35.37 -6.90 -0.10
CA ASN A 152 -33.97 -6.45 -0.10
C ASN A 152 -33.17 -6.95 -1.33
N GLN A 153 -33.85 -7.31 -2.42
CA GLN A 153 -33.18 -7.69 -3.67
C GLN A 153 -32.84 -6.47 -4.51
N TRP A 154 -31.65 -6.46 -5.09
CA TRP A 154 -31.20 -5.40 -5.98
C TRP A 154 -31.95 -5.45 -7.32
N ILE A 155 -32.71 -4.40 -7.63
CA ILE A 155 -33.56 -4.32 -8.84
C ILE A 155 -33.12 -3.24 -9.84
N GLY A 156 -32.27 -2.32 -9.42
CA GLY A 156 -31.70 -1.26 -10.24
C GLY A 156 -30.77 -0.38 -9.42
N SER A 157 -30.28 0.70 -10.01
CA SER A 157 -29.37 1.63 -9.35
C SER A 157 -29.65 3.07 -9.76
N LEU A 158 -29.51 3.98 -8.80
CA LEU A 158 -29.38 5.40 -9.08
C LEU A 158 -27.95 5.67 -9.56
N ASN A 159 -27.80 6.27 -10.74
CA ASN A 159 -26.54 6.65 -11.33
C ASN A 159 -26.41 8.18 -11.35
N ILE A 160 -25.41 8.71 -10.64
CA ILE A 160 -25.02 10.13 -10.70
C ILE A 160 -23.78 10.23 -11.58
N LYS A 161 -23.85 11.10 -12.59
CA LYS A 161 -22.77 11.36 -13.52
C LYS A 161 -22.32 12.82 -13.42
N PHE A 162 -21.01 13.02 -13.30
CA PHE A 162 -20.41 14.37 -13.31
C PHE A 162 -19.04 14.35 -13.97
N ASP A 163 -18.62 15.51 -14.48
CA ASP A 163 -17.37 15.67 -15.18
C ASP A 163 -16.17 15.70 -14.22
N GLU A 164 -15.05 15.07 -14.61
CA GLU A 164 -13.81 15.09 -13.82
C GLU A 164 -13.27 16.52 -13.63
N SER A 165 -13.64 17.47 -14.51
CA SER A 165 -13.32 18.89 -14.36
C SER A 165 -13.85 19.51 -13.06
N VAL A 166 -14.94 19.00 -12.48
CA VAL A 166 -15.46 19.46 -11.19
C VAL A 166 -14.40 19.27 -10.11
N ILE A 167 -13.83 18.07 -10.02
CA ILE A 167 -12.74 17.75 -9.09
C ILE A 167 -11.49 18.54 -9.47
N ASN A 168 -11.09 18.50 -10.74
CA ASN A 168 -9.85 19.14 -11.18
C ASN A 168 -9.84 20.66 -10.96
N SER A 169 -10.99 21.33 -11.04
CA SER A 169 -11.08 22.78 -10.82
C SER A 169 -10.76 23.17 -9.38
N VAL A 170 -11.33 22.46 -8.40
CA VAL A 170 -11.08 22.70 -6.98
C VAL A 170 -9.69 22.22 -6.58
N VAL A 171 -9.32 21.03 -7.04
CA VAL A 171 -7.97 20.47 -6.83
C VAL A 171 -6.92 21.45 -7.37
N ARG A 172 -7.11 22.05 -8.55
CA ARG A 172 -6.15 23.01 -9.13
C ARG A 172 -5.85 24.19 -8.22
N THR A 173 -6.84 24.71 -7.49
CA THR A 173 -6.64 25.83 -6.54
C THR A 173 -5.63 25.44 -5.46
N TYR A 174 -5.84 24.30 -4.81
CA TYR A 174 -4.91 23.81 -3.78
C TYR A 174 -3.60 23.27 -4.36
N LEU A 175 -3.60 22.76 -5.60
CA LEU A 175 -2.38 22.33 -6.29
C LEU A 175 -1.44 23.50 -6.56
N LEU A 176 -1.96 24.67 -6.92
CA LEU A 176 -1.14 25.86 -7.11
C LEU A 176 -0.44 26.23 -5.79
N ASP A 177 -1.15 26.20 -4.67
CA ASP A 177 -0.55 26.45 -3.35
C ASP A 177 0.52 25.41 -3.00
N LEU A 178 0.26 24.12 -3.24
CA LEU A 178 1.24 23.04 -3.01
C LEU A 178 2.50 23.22 -3.87
N ILE A 179 2.35 23.57 -5.15
CA ILE A 179 3.47 23.80 -6.07
C ILE A 179 4.25 25.06 -5.65
N ILE A 180 3.57 26.12 -5.23
CA ILE A 180 4.21 27.34 -4.73
C ILE A 180 5.02 27.03 -3.47
N TYR A 181 4.44 26.32 -2.50
CA TYR A 181 5.18 25.90 -1.30
C TYR A 181 6.37 25.02 -1.64
N LEU A 182 6.21 24.08 -2.58
CA LEU A 182 7.32 23.25 -3.05
C LEU A 182 8.44 24.07 -3.69
N ALA A 183 8.10 25.08 -4.50
CA ALA A 183 9.06 25.99 -5.13
C ALA A 183 9.78 26.85 -4.07
N ILE A 184 9.04 27.40 -3.09
CA ILE A 184 9.62 28.15 -1.96
C ILE A 184 10.59 27.28 -1.18
N MET A 185 10.19 26.05 -0.85
CA MET A 185 11.04 25.08 -0.14
C MET A 185 12.29 24.71 -0.95
N ALA A 186 12.16 24.61 -2.27
CA ALA A 186 13.30 24.37 -3.14
C ALA A 186 14.30 25.55 -3.13
N VAL A 187 13.80 26.79 -3.16
CA VAL A 187 14.64 28.00 -3.08
C VAL A 187 15.30 28.14 -1.70
N ILE A 188 14.56 27.91 -0.62
CA ILE A 188 15.10 27.92 0.75
C ILE A 188 16.19 26.85 0.88
N GLY A 189 15.89 25.61 0.45
CA GLY A 189 16.83 24.50 0.50
C GLY A 189 18.09 24.76 -0.32
N PHE A 190 17.95 25.31 -1.53
CA PHE A 190 19.09 25.73 -2.36
C PHE A 190 19.94 26.79 -1.66
N THR A 191 19.31 27.81 -1.07
CA THR A 191 20.00 28.90 -0.38
C THR A 191 20.80 28.39 0.83
N VAL A 192 20.16 27.56 1.66
CA VAL A 192 20.82 26.91 2.81
C VAL A 192 21.97 26.02 2.34
N LEU A 193 21.80 25.29 1.25
CA LEU A 193 22.84 24.43 0.68
C LEU A 193 24.06 25.22 0.22
N VAL A 194 23.86 26.36 -0.44
CA VAL A 194 24.95 27.27 -0.84
C VAL A 194 25.68 27.81 0.39
N LEU A 195 24.95 28.29 1.41
CA LEU A 195 25.53 28.81 2.65
C LEU A 195 26.39 27.75 3.38
N ILE A 196 25.89 26.52 3.48
CA ILE A 196 26.62 25.42 4.10
C ILE A 196 27.89 25.09 3.29
N THR A 197 27.82 25.09 1.96
CA THR A 197 28.97 24.79 1.09
C THR A 197 30.07 25.87 1.16
N ILE A 198 29.69 27.11 1.45
CA ILE A 198 30.66 28.20 1.69
C ILE A 198 31.40 27.96 3.02
N ARG A 199 30.68 27.61 4.09
CA ARG A 199 31.23 27.42 5.44
C ARG A 199 31.95 26.08 5.64
N VAL A 200 31.50 25.01 4.99
CA VAL A 200 32.01 23.65 5.16
C VAL A 200 32.71 23.19 3.88
N SER A 201 33.99 22.83 3.98
CA SER A 201 34.71 22.20 2.86
C SER A 201 34.39 20.70 2.81
N PHE A 202 33.53 20.29 1.89
CA PHE A 202 33.20 18.87 1.65
C PHE A 202 34.28 18.10 0.88
N ILE A 203 35.25 18.82 0.31
CA ILE A 203 36.41 18.26 -0.37
C ILE A 203 37.62 18.54 0.50
N ASP A 204 38.36 17.49 0.82
CA ASP A 204 39.58 17.56 1.61
C ASP A 204 40.76 18.07 0.78
N HIS A 205 41.88 18.43 1.43
CA HIS A 205 43.07 18.96 0.74
C HIS A 205 43.62 18.03 -0.35
N ASN A 206 43.37 16.72 -0.22
CA ASN A 206 43.75 15.68 -1.18
C ASN A 206 42.73 15.44 -2.30
N GLY A 207 41.72 16.32 -2.46
CA GLY A 207 40.66 16.17 -3.47
C GLY A 207 39.62 15.09 -3.16
N ARG A 208 39.66 14.50 -1.95
CA ARG A 208 38.74 13.43 -1.51
C ARG A 208 37.48 14.00 -0.87
N MET A 209 36.31 13.42 -1.18
CA MET A 209 35.05 13.84 -0.59
C MET A 209 34.91 13.37 0.86
N ARG A 210 34.51 14.25 1.78
CA ARG A 210 34.12 13.94 3.16
C ARG A 210 32.71 13.32 3.19
N ARG A 211 32.60 12.08 2.71
CA ARG A 211 31.33 11.35 2.49
C ARG A 211 30.36 11.38 3.67
N LYS A 212 30.84 11.15 4.90
CA LYS A 212 30.00 11.17 6.11
C LYS A 212 29.36 12.54 6.36
N ALA A 213 30.16 13.61 6.28
CA ALA A 213 29.67 14.97 6.48
C ALA A 213 28.65 15.36 5.41
N PHE A 214 28.89 14.96 4.16
CA PHE A 214 27.94 15.20 3.07
C PHE A 214 26.59 14.51 3.31
N ILE A 215 26.61 13.20 3.62
CA ILE A 215 25.39 12.43 3.89
C ILE A 215 24.60 13.06 5.05
N VAL A 216 25.27 13.41 6.15
CA VAL A 216 24.57 14.00 7.30
C VAL A 216 23.95 15.35 6.93
N VAL A 217 24.70 16.26 6.32
CA VAL A 217 24.19 17.58 5.93
C VAL A 217 23.00 17.47 4.99
N ILE A 218 23.10 16.66 3.94
CA ILE A 218 22.06 16.59 2.92
C ILE A 218 20.80 15.89 3.43
N LEU A 219 20.94 14.82 4.23
CA LEU A 219 19.78 14.13 4.82
C LEU A 219 19.09 14.98 5.88
N VAL A 220 19.84 15.75 6.69
CA VAL A 220 19.26 16.68 7.66
C VAL A 220 18.51 17.81 6.95
N LEU A 221 19.13 18.42 5.93
CA LEU A 221 18.50 19.49 5.14
C LEU A 221 17.22 18.99 4.47
N LEU A 222 17.32 17.92 3.67
CA LEU A 222 16.18 17.41 2.92
C LEU A 222 15.11 16.82 3.86
N GLY A 223 15.50 16.15 4.94
CA GLY A 223 14.56 15.67 5.96
C GLY A 223 13.79 16.80 6.64
N PHE A 224 14.45 17.91 6.96
CA PHE A 224 13.80 19.09 7.52
C PHE A 224 12.82 19.72 6.51
N LEU A 225 13.23 19.85 5.24
CA LEU A 225 12.36 20.36 4.18
C LEU A 225 11.13 19.45 3.96
N GLN A 226 11.31 18.13 4.03
CA GLN A 226 10.22 17.15 3.91
C GLN A 226 9.23 17.23 5.08
N ILE A 227 9.72 17.38 6.32
CA ILE A 227 8.86 17.54 7.50
C ILE A 227 8.02 18.82 7.40
N ILE A 228 8.64 19.95 7.03
CA ILE A 228 7.92 21.21 6.84
C ILE A 228 6.89 21.08 5.71
N TYR A 229 7.28 20.51 4.56
CA TYR A 229 6.36 20.33 3.43
C TYR A 229 5.20 19.39 3.80
N GLY A 230 5.46 18.31 4.55
CA GLY A 230 4.43 17.43 5.06
C GLY A 230 3.44 18.15 5.98
N PHE A 231 3.92 19.00 6.88
CA PHE A 231 3.07 19.81 7.76
C PHE A 231 2.21 20.82 6.97
N LEU A 232 2.79 21.51 5.99
CA LEU A 232 2.05 22.42 5.11
C LEU A 232 0.98 21.67 4.31
N ASN A 233 1.32 20.51 3.76
CA ASN A 233 0.39 19.65 3.02
C ASN A 233 -0.78 19.21 3.91
N TYR A 234 -0.51 18.73 5.12
CA TYR A 234 -1.55 18.35 6.08
C TYR A 234 -2.51 19.51 6.37
N ASN A 235 -2.00 20.73 6.56
CA ASN A 235 -2.84 21.89 6.85
C ASN A 235 -3.73 22.29 5.66
N ILE A 236 -3.20 22.24 4.43
CA ILE A 236 -4.00 22.46 3.22
C ILE A 236 -5.08 21.39 3.12
N PHE A 237 -4.71 20.13 3.30
CA PHE A 237 -5.65 19.02 3.21
C PHE A 237 -6.76 19.14 4.25
N ARG A 238 -6.40 19.42 5.50
CA ARG A 238 -7.35 19.67 6.59
C ARG A 238 -8.32 20.79 6.22
N LYS A 239 -7.82 21.91 5.68
CA LYS A 239 -8.66 23.05 5.28
C LYS A 239 -9.65 22.63 4.18
N ALA A 240 -9.16 21.97 3.12
CA ALA A 240 -10.00 21.51 2.02
C ALA A 240 -11.08 20.53 2.48
N TYR A 241 -10.74 19.58 3.36
CA TYR A 241 -11.70 18.62 3.91
C TYR A 241 -12.76 19.31 4.79
N LEU A 242 -12.36 20.20 5.69
CA LEU A 242 -13.29 20.94 6.53
C LEU A 242 -14.25 21.80 5.69
N GLU A 243 -13.77 22.38 4.60
CA GLU A 243 -14.60 23.14 3.66
C GLU A 243 -15.65 22.26 2.96
N VAL A 244 -15.27 21.04 2.55
CA VAL A 244 -16.22 20.06 1.99
C VAL A 244 -17.23 19.59 3.04
N ALA A 245 -16.78 19.25 4.25
CA ALA A 245 -17.66 18.85 5.34
C ALA A 245 -18.66 19.96 5.68
N HIS A 246 -18.21 21.21 5.73
CA HIS A 246 -19.06 22.37 5.96
C HIS A 246 -20.11 22.56 4.84
N ASN A 247 -19.70 22.46 3.57
CA ASN A 247 -20.62 22.55 2.44
C ASN A 247 -21.65 21.41 2.43
N ASN A 248 -21.29 20.21 2.88
CA ASN A 248 -22.23 19.10 3.03
C ASN A 248 -23.32 19.45 4.04
N THR A 249 -22.95 19.97 5.21
CA THR A 249 -23.88 20.40 6.26
C THR A 249 -24.87 21.45 5.76
N ILE A 250 -24.40 22.45 5.02
CA ILE A 250 -25.26 23.45 4.38
C ILE A 250 -26.27 22.78 3.46
N THR A 251 -25.79 21.86 2.62
CA THR A 251 -26.62 21.17 1.63
C THR A 251 -27.71 20.35 2.31
N ILE A 252 -27.37 19.60 3.36
CA ILE A 252 -28.31 18.76 4.10
C ILE A 252 -29.31 19.61 4.88
N SER A 253 -28.85 20.73 5.46
CA SER A 253 -29.75 21.69 6.10
C SER A 253 -30.80 22.24 5.12
N ARG A 254 -30.41 22.54 3.87
CA ARG A 254 -31.35 22.96 2.81
C ARG A 254 -32.31 21.84 2.38
N VAL A 255 -31.83 20.60 2.28
CA VAL A 255 -32.68 19.44 1.98
C VAL A 255 -33.75 19.27 3.05
N VAL A 256 -33.36 19.24 4.32
CA VAL A 256 -34.31 19.12 5.44
C VAL A 256 -35.26 20.31 5.47
N GLN A 257 -34.76 21.53 5.23
CA GLN A 257 -35.59 22.73 5.12
C GLN A 257 -36.65 22.57 4.03
N ASN A 258 -36.27 22.13 2.82
CA ASN A 258 -37.17 21.98 1.70
C ASN A 258 -38.26 20.93 1.96
N ASP A 259 -37.88 19.78 2.50
CA ASP A 259 -38.79 18.68 2.80
C ASP A 259 -39.79 19.07 3.89
N VAL A 260 -39.32 19.67 4.99
CA VAL A 260 -40.20 20.16 6.07
C VAL A 260 -41.12 21.26 5.54
N ASN A 261 -40.59 22.24 4.81
CA ASN A 261 -41.40 23.34 4.25
C ASN A 261 -42.46 22.84 3.26
N ALA A 262 -42.17 21.78 2.49
CA ALA A 262 -43.15 21.18 1.58
C ALA A 262 -44.34 20.58 2.32
N VAL A 263 -44.12 20.05 3.53
CA VAL A 263 -45.17 19.52 4.41
C VAL A 263 -45.94 20.66 5.08
N LEU A 264 -45.25 21.66 5.64
CA LEU A 264 -45.88 22.82 6.27
C LEU A 264 -46.78 23.61 5.31
N LYS A 265 -46.33 23.80 4.06
CA LYS A 265 -47.11 24.46 2.99
C LYS A 265 -48.42 23.74 2.63
N LYS A 266 -48.55 22.45 2.97
CA LYS A 266 -49.80 21.70 2.81
C LYS A 266 -50.79 21.90 3.96
N GLY A 267 -50.45 22.78 4.90
CA GLY A 267 -51.26 23.05 6.06
C GLY A 267 -51.09 21.97 7.13
N ILE A 268 -49.86 21.70 7.55
CA ILE A 268 -49.56 20.80 8.68
C ILE A 268 -48.79 21.63 9.71
N SER A 269 -49.18 21.51 10.99
CA SER A 269 -48.47 22.23 12.07
C SER A 269 -47.16 21.53 12.44
N TYR A 270 -46.22 22.24 13.07
CA TYR A 270 -44.98 21.60 13.54
C TYR A 270 -45.24 20.43 14.49
N LYS A 271 -46.32 20.47 15.28
CA LYS A 271 -46.65 19.42 16.26
C LYS A 271 -47.15 18.12 15.62
N GLU A 272 -47.59 18.19 14.36
CA GLU A 272 -48.21 17.09 13.61
C GLU A 272 -47.25 16.47 12.59
N LEU A 273 -45.95 16.78 12.67
CA LEU A 273 -44.92 16.12 11.87
C LEU A 273 -44.69 14.70 12.39
N TYR A 274 -45.48 13.75 11.89
CA TYR A 274 -45.33 12.32 12.17
C TYR A 274 -44.05 11.75 11.54
N ASP A 275 -43.40 10.82 12.25
CA ASP A 275 -42.19 10.09 11.84
C ASP A 275 -40.99 10.95 11.41
N ILE A 276 -41.01 12.25 11.72
CA ILE A 276 -39.91 13.16 11.37
C ILE A 276 -38.60 12.75 12.05
N GLN A 277 -38.65 12.18 13.25
CA GLN A 277 -37.46 11.65 13.92
C GLN A 277 -36.84 10.48 13.15
N ASP A 278 -37.64 9.57 12.60
CA ASP A 278 -37.14 8.45 11.80
C ASP A 278 -36.62 8.91 10.43
N TYR A 279 -37.20 9.96 9.87
CA TYR A 279 -36.64 10.66 8.72
C TYR A 279 -35.26 11.26 9.03
N LEU A 280 -35.14 12.07 10.11
CA LEU A 280 -33.87 12.67 10.52
C LEU A 280 -32.82 11.61 10.89
N LYS A 281 -33.22 10.53 11.57
CA LYS A 281 -32.34 9.39 11.89
C LYS A 281 -31.81 8.72 10.64
N ARG A 282 -32.64 8.50 9.62
CA ARG A 282 -32.21 7.93 8.33
C ARG A 282 -31.15 8.79 7.66
N ILE A 283 -31.28 10.11 7.72
CA ILE A 283 -30.28 11.05 7.19
C ILE A 283 -28.94 10.84 7.90
N ILE A 284 -28.90 10.91 9.24
CA ILE A 284 -27.62 10.74 9.97
C ILE A 284 -27.03 9.33 9.88
N THR A 285 -27.85 8.28 9.71
CA THR A 285 -27.33 6.92 9.47
C THR A 285 -26.71 6.76 8.08
N THR A 286 -27.17 7.55 7.12
CA THR A 286 -26.63 7.54 5.75
C THR A 286 -25.41 8.44 5.62
N ILE A 287 -25.28 9.44 6.50
CA ILE A 287 -24.28 10.51 6.43
C ILE A 287 -23.49 10.55 7.74
N PRO A 288 -22.44 9.73 7.87
CA PRO A 288 -21.66 9.66 9.10
C PRO A 288 -20.95 10.97 9.44
N GLU A 289 -20.79 11.90 8.49
CA GLU A 289 -20.26 13.24 8.73
C GLU A 289 -21.21 14.13 9.55
N ILE A 290 -22.50 13.79 9.68
CA ILE A 290 -23.45 14.52 10.55
C ILE A 290 -23.65 13.75 11.84
N GLU A 291 -23.49 14.43 12.97
CA GLU A 291 -23.77 13.86 14.28
C GLU A 291 -25.26 13.92 14.59
N ASN A 292 -25.84 15.12 14.47
CA ASN A 292 -27.20 15.39 14.90
C ASN A 292 -27.92 16.37 13.99
N ILE A 293 -29.24 16.22 13.96
CA ILE A 293 -30.15 17.19 13.34
C ILE A 293 -31.21 17.56 14.37
N HIS A 294 -31.39 18.87 14.58
CA HIS A 294 -32.37 19.41 15.50
C HIS A 294 -33.34 20.34 14.76
N ILE A 295 -34.62 20.27 15.12
CA ILE A 295 -35.63 21.22 14.70
C ILE A 295 -36.09 21.97 15.96
N TYR A 296 -35.90 23.28 15.97
CA TYR A 296 -36.32 24.17 17.03
C TYR A 296 -37.60 24.91 16.64
N GLY A 297 -38.45 25.19 17.63
CA GLY A 297 -39.60 26.08 17.47
C GLY A 297 -39.25 27.54 17.81
N ASP A 298 -40.23 28.44 17.63
CA ASP A 298 -40.14 29.86 18.00
C ASP A 298 -39.72 30.13 19.46
N ASP A 299 -40.03 29.20 20.37
CA ASP A 299 -39.64 29.29 21.78
C ASP A 299 -38.21 28.80 22.04
N GLU A 300 -37.43 28.57 20.98
CA GLU A 300 -36.08 28.01 20.99
C GLU A 300 -35.99 26.67 21.74
N LYS A 301 -37.11 25.96 21.86
CA LYS A 301 -37.12 24.58 22.35
C LYS A 301 -36.98 23.60 21.20
N VAL A 302 -36.26 22.52 21.47
CA VAL A 302 -36.14 21.40 20.54
C VAL A 302 -37.51 20.75 20.38
N LEU A 303 -38.08 20.84 19.17
CA LEU A 303 -39.31 20.15 18.78
C LEU A 303 -39.00 18.70 18.38
N TYR A 304 -37.96 18.53 17.57
CA TYR A 304 -37.50 17.22 17.10
C TYR A 304 -35.98 17.16 17.10
N SER A 305 -35.44 15.98 17.37
CA SER A 305 -34.00 15.70 17.39
C SER A 305 -33.73 14.26 17.03
N THR A 306 -32.55 14.03 16.49
CA THR A 306 -31.93 12.70 16.37
C THR A 306 -31.47 12.14 17.72
N LEU A 307 -31.13 13.00 18.68
CA LEU A 307 -30.78 12.61 20.06
C LEU A 307 -32.01 12.12 20.83
N GLU A 308 -31.78 11.21 21.80
CA GLU A 308 -32.80 10.83 22.78
C GLU A 308 -33.17 12.03 23.66
N LYS A 309 -34.44 12.10 24.09
CA LYS A 309 -35.03 13.27 24.78
C LYS A 309 -34.30 13.71 26.05
N GLU A 310 -33.52 12.83 26.68
CA GLU A 310 -32.77 13.12 27.90
C GLU A 310 -31.45 13.89 27.65
N LEU A 311 -31.03 14.01 26.38
CA LEU A 311 -29.77 14.63 25.95
C LEU A 311 -29.97 15.96 25.20
N PHE A 312 -31.15 16.59 25.31
CA PHE A 312 -31.38 17.87 24.66
C PHE A 312 -30.41 18.94 25.22
N PRO A 313 -29.60 19.60 24.37
CA PRO A 313 -28.65 20.59 24.85
C PRO A 313 -29.38 21.81 25.44
N GLU A 314 -29.10 22.16 26.70
CA GLU A 314 -29.40 23.48 27.27
C GLU A 314 -28.43 24.48 26.62
N LYS A 315 -28.92 25.13 25.57
CA LYS A 315 -28.35 26.27 24.82
C LYS A 315 -26.90 26.63 25.19
N SER A 316 -25.95 25.90 24.61
CA SER A 316 -24.55 26.34 24.43
C SER A 316 -24.04 25.92 23.06
N ILE A 317 -24.76 26.32 22.01
CA ILE A 317 -24.37 26.04 20.63
C ILE A 317 -23.55 27.22 20.12
N ASP A 318 -22.31 27.32 20.59
CA ASP A 318 -21.29 28.18 20.02
C ASP A 318 -20.20 27.25 19.46
N SER A 319 -20.40 26.82 18.23
CA SER A 319 -19.53 25.87 17.55
C SER A 319 -19.43 26.24 16.08
N GLU A 320 -18.19 26.31 15.58
CA GLU A 320 -17.82 26.49 14.17
C GLU A 320 -18.36 25.36 13.26
N TYR A 321 -19.09 24.39 13.83
CA TYR A 321 -19.52 23.14 13.22
C TYR A 321 -21.04 22.93 13.20
N ILE A 322 -21.84 23.97 13.52
CA ILE A 322 -23.31 23.90 13.49
C ILE A 322 -23.86 24.91 12.48
N TYR A 323 -24.65 24.42 11.54
CA TYR A 323 -25.29 25.24 10.52
C TYR A 323 -26.80 25.28 10.72
N SER A 324 -27.38 26.48 10.70
CA SER A 324 -28.81 26.68 10.92
C SER A 324 -29.50 27.30 9.70
N GLN A 325 -30.77 26.97 9.54
CA GLN A 325 -31.60 27.46 8.45
C GLN A 325 -33.05 27.65 8.94
N GLU A 326 -33.67 28.78 8.62
CA GLU A 326 -35.04 29.09 9.04
C GLU A 326 -36.07 28.26 8.28
N LEU A 327 -37.07 27.73 8.97
CA LEU A 327 -38.18 26.99 8.38
C LEU A 327 -39.38 27.91 8.11
N ALA A 328 -40.27 27.51 7.21
CA ALA A 328 -41.48 28.25 6.88
C ALA A 328 -42.43 28.33 8.08
N THR A 329 -43.28 29.36 8.10
CA THR A 329 -44.32 29.46 9.14
C THR A 329 -45.32 28.33 9.00
N ASP A 330 -45.68 27.68 10.11
CA ASP A 330 -46.70 26.64 10.13
C ASP A 330 -48.14 27.22 10.13
N LEU A 331 -49.14 26.34 10.14
CA LEU A 331 -50.56 26.72 10.23
C LEU A 331 -50.89 27.57 11.46
N ASP A 332 -50.21 27.33 12.57
CA ASP A 332 -50.43 28.03 13.84
C ASP A 332 -49.70 29.39 13.89
N GLY A 333 -49.04 29.79 12.79
CA GLY A 333 -48.26 31.02 12.72
C GLY A 333 -46.91 30.94 13.41
N LYS A 334 -46.45 29.75 13.80
CA LYS A 334 -45.16 29.53 14.44
C LYS A 334 -44.05 29.38 13.42
N ARG A 335 -42.87 29.90 13.72
CA ARG A 335 -41.64 29.63 12.97
C ARG A 335 -40.84 28.54 13.67
N GLY A 336 -39.94 27.96 12.90
CA GLY A 336 -38.99 27.00 13.38
C GLY A 336 -37.65 27.18 12.69
N SER A 337 -36.64 26.44 13.13
CA SER A 337 -35.31 26.44 12.51
C SER A 337 -34.72 25.05 12.58
N VAL A 338 -34.03 24.64 11.52
CA VAL A 338 -33.27 23.39 11.48
C VAL A 338 -31.81 23.67 11.76
N TYR A 339 -31.19 22.85 12.61
CA TYR A 339 -29.77 22.89 12.95
C TYR A 339 -29.17 21.54 12.60
N VAL A 340 -28.04 21.55 11.88
CA VAL A 340 -27.30 20.36 11.52
C VAL A 340 -25.90 20.47 12.13
N GLU A 341 -25.51 19.45 12.89
CA GLU A 341 -24.24 19.38 13.61
C GLU A 341 -23.28 18.42 12.90
N ILE A 342 -22.04 18.88 12.64
CA ILE A 342 -21.01 18.02 12.07
C ILE A 342 -20.44 17.08 13.15
N SER A 343 -20.25 15.81 12.79
CA SER A 343 -19.63 14.82 13.66
C SER A 343 -18.16 15.10 13.92
N SER A 344 -17.86 15.40 15.18
CA SER A 344 -16.48 15.58 15.66
C SER A 344 -15.67 14.28 15.51
N ASN A 345 -16.32 13.13 15.75
CA ASN A 345 -15.68 11.81 15.62
C ASN A 345 -15.35 11.47 14.16
N SER A 346 -16.27 11.73 13.22
CA SER A 346 -16.04 11.47 11.80
C SER A 346 -14.99 12.41 11.20
N ILE A 347 -14.99 13.69 11.61
CA ILE A 347 -13.90 14.62 11.26
C ILE A 347 -12.57 14.08 11.82
N ALA A 348 -12.50 13.77 13.11
CA ALA A 348 -11.27 13.31 13.74
C ALA A 348 -10.73 12.04 13.06
N GLY A 349 -11.60 11.09 12.72
CA GLY A 349 -11.26 9.88 11.99
C GLY A 349 -10.69 10.17 10.60
N LYS A 350 -11.33 11.03 9.79
CA LYS A 350 -10.79 11.36 8.46
C LYS A 350 -9.48 12.15 8.56
N LEU A 351 -9.37 13.11 9.47
CA LEU A 351 -8.11 13.85 9.72
C LEU A 351 -6.98 12.92 10.19
N GLN A 352 -7.29 11.91 10.99
CA GLN A 352 -6.33 10.88 11.37
C GLN A 352 -5.86 10.08 10.14
N ASN A 353 -6.76 9.70 9.24
CA ASN A 353 -6.39 9.03 7.99
C ASN A 353 -5.48 9.92 7.14
N ILE A 354 -5.82 11.19 6.95
CA ILE A 354 -4.98 12.17 6.21
C ILE A 354 -3.59 12.32 6.84
N LEU A 355 -3.52 12.33 8.18
CA LEU A 355 -2.25 12.38 8.90
C LEU A 355 -1.41 11.12 8.64
N LEU A 356 -2.05 9.94 8.67
CA LEU A 356 -1.40 8.65 8.37
C LEU A 356 -0.91 8.59 6.91
N ASP A 357 -1.68 9.10 5.95
CA ASP A 357 -1.29 9.24 4.54
C ASP A 357 -0.02 10.11 4.43
N THR A 358 -0.06 11.29 5.04
CA THR A 358 1.05 12.26 5.02
C THR A 358 2.31 11.67 5.67
N ALA A 359 2.16 10.99 6.79
CA ALA A 359 3.25 10.29 7.47
C ALA A 359 3.84 9.17 6.60
N THR A 360 2.98 8.41 5.91
CA THR A 360 3.39 7.34 4.99
C THR A 360 4.22 7.91 3.84
N VAL A 361 3.73 8.97 3.18
CA VAL A 361 4.47 9.66 2.10
C VAL A 361 5.81 10.19 2.60
N LEU A 362 5.85 10.77 3.80
CA LEU A 362 7.08 11.28 4.40
C LEU A 362 8.11 10.17 4.63
N ILE A 363 7.70 9.03 5.22
CA ILE A 363 8.59 7.89 5.48
C ILE A 363 9.17 7.35 4.17
N ILE A 364 8.34 7.18 3.14
CA ILE A 364 8.79 6.65 1.84
C ILE A 364 9.70 7.64 1.13
N SER A 365 9.34 8.92 1.16
CA SER A 365 10.15 10.00 0.62
C SER A 365 11.52 10.04 1.29
N PHE A 366 11.59 9.78 2.60
CA PHE A 366 12.84 9.68 3.34
C PHE A 366 13.67 8.46 2.92
N LEU A 367 13.06 7.28 2.80
CA LEU A 367 13.75 6.06 2.33
C LEU A 367 14.30 6.23 0.90
N LEU A 368 13.50 6.78 -0.01
CA LEU A 368 13.91 7.07 -1.38
C LEU A 368 15.01 8.12 -1.41
N MET A 369 14.89 9.18 -0.62
CA MET A 369 15.92 10.22 -0.48
C MET A 369 17.27 9.64 -0.07
N VAL A 370 17.31 8.71 0.88
CA VAL A 370 18.55 8.05 1.30
C VAL A 370 19.20 7.32 0.13
N GLU A 371 18.43 6.52 -0.61
CA GLU A 371 18.98 5.72 -1.72
C GLU A 371 19.40 6.59 -2.92
N VAL A 372 18.61 7.61 -3.28
CA VAL A 372 19.00 8.56 -4.34
C VAL A 372 20.26 9.34 -3.93
N THR A 373 20.36 9.76 -2.66
CA THR A 373 21.57 10.43 -2.14
C THR A 373 22.81 9.53 -2.28
N LEU A 374 22.70 8.25 -1.89
CA LEU A 374 23.80 7.30 -1.99
C LEU A 374 24.23 7.03 -3.43
N PHE A 375 23.28 6.97 -4.37
CA PHE A 375 23.58 6.85 -5.79
C PHE A 375 24.26 8.09 -6.37
N VAL A 376 23.77 9.28 -6.02
CA VAL A 376 24.34 10.55 -6.45
C VAL A 376 25.80 10.69 -5.99
N ILE A 377 26.12 10.29 -4.76
CA ILE A 377 27.51 10.26 -4.26
C ILE A 377 28.40 9.39 -5.15
N LEU A 378 27.91 8.22 -5.56
CA LEU A 378 28.66 7.33 -6.45
C LEU A 378 28.95 7.98 -7.81
N LEU A 379 28.01 8.74 -8.36
CA LEU A 379 28.22 9.50 -9.60
C LEU A 379 29.27 10.61 -9.43
N ILE A 380 29.23 11.33 -8.30
CA ILE A 380 30.23 12.36 -7.98
C ILE A 380 31.61 11.74 -7.85
N GLU A 381 31.75 10.67 -7.06
CA GLU A 381 33.02 10.00 -6.82
C GLU A 381 33.64 9.51 -8.14
N LYS A 382 32.85 8.99 -9.08
CA LYS A 382 33.34 8.60 -10.42
C LYS A 382 33.89 9.80 -11.21
N LYS A 383 33.19 10.93 -11.22
CA LYS A 383 33.63 12.14 -11.93
C LYS A 383 34.87 12.79 -11.29
N VAL A 384 34.96 12.80 -9.96
CA VAL A 384 36.09 13.40 -9.22
C VAL A 384 37.32 12.47 -9.22
N SER A 385 37.12 11.15 -9.16
CA SER A 385 38.21 10.15 -9.10
C SER A 385 38.88 9.83 -10.44
N ASN A 386 38.38 10.36 -11.58
CA ASN A 386 38.99 10.15 -12.90
C ASN A 386 40.44 10.69 -13.04
N GLY A 387 41.06 11.20 -11.97
CA GLY A 387 42.46 11.64 -11.91
C GLY A 387 43.36 10.91 -10.90
N ILE A 388 42.88 9.91 -10.13
CA ILE A 388 43.70 9.23 -9.10
C ILE A 388 43.59 7.71 -9.25
N LYS A 389 44.68 7.05 -9.69
CA LYS A 389 44.84 5.58 -9.68
C LYS A 389 45.14 5.13 -8.23
N ASP A 390 44.11 4.85 -7.44
CA ASP A 390 44.30 4.22 -6.12
C ASP A 390 44.53 2.70 -6.31
N ILE A 391 45.69 2.21 -5.85
CA ILE A 391 46.23 0.84 -6.07
C ILE A 391 45.79 -0.17 -4.98
N ASN A 392 45.01 0.22 -3.97
CA ASN A 392 44.68 -0.68 -2.84
C ASN A 392 43.20 -1.08 -2.75
N THR A 393 42.96 -2.18 -2.02
CA THR A 393 41.72 -2.88 -1.61
C THR A 393 40.50 -2.03 -1.21
N ASP A 394 40.60 -0.71 -1.20
CA ASP A 394 39.56 0.26 -0.87
C ASP A 394 38.56 0.51 -2.02
N VAL A 395 38.94 0.23 -3.28
CA VAL A 395 38.08 0.45 -4.47
C VAL A 395 36.78 -0.36 -4.42
N TRP A 396 36.85 -1.62 -4.00
CA TRP A 396 35.68 -2.51 -3.87
C TRP A 396 34.68 -1.98 -2.85
N SER A 397 35.20 -1.51 -1.71
CA SER A 397 34.38 -0.98 -0.62
C SER A 397 33.69 0.34 -0.99
N ARG A 398 34.35 1.16 -1.82
CA ARG A 398 33.89 2.49 -2.21
C ARG A 398 32.96 2.49 -3.42
N LYS A 399 33.21 1.62 -4.42
CA LYS A 399 32.43 1.59 -5.68
C LYS A 399 31.44 0.42 -5.75
N THR A 400 31.90 -0.81 -5.54
CA THR A 400 31.08 -2.01 -5.76
C THR A 400 29.95 -2.14 -4.75
N ILE A 401 30.24 -1.94 -3.46
CA ILE A 401 29.23 -2.10 -2.39
C ILE A 401 28.06 -1.12 -2.54
N PRO A 402 28.27 0.21 -2.70
CA PRO A 402 27.16 1.15 -2.88
C PRO A 402 26.41 0.93 -4.19
N MET A 403 27.10 0.50 -5.25
CA MET A 403 26.48 0.18 -6.53
C MET A 403 25.50 -1.00 -6.42
N VAL A 404 25.92 -2.10 -5.80
CA VAL A 404 25.04 -3.25 -5.60
C VAL A 404 23.89 -2.92 -4.67
N ARG A 405 24.11 -2.09 -3.64
CA ARG A 405 23.02 -1.59 -2.79
C ARG A 405 21.95 -0.87 -3.62
N TYR A 406 22.35 0.06 -4.49
CA TYR A 406 21.40 0.80 -5.31
C TYR A 406 20.70 -0.07 -6.36
N LEU A 407 21.41 -1.02 -6.98
CA LEU A 407 20.78 -2.01 -7.87
C LEU A 407 19.80 -2.91 -7.12
N ALA A 408 20.15 -3.36 -5.92
CA ALA A 408 19.24 -4.11 -5.07
C ALA A 408 18.00 -3.27 -4.73
N PHE A 409 18.16 -1.99 -4.41
CA PHE A 409 17.04 -1.07 -4.23
C PHE A 409 16.12 -1.06 -5.47
N LEU A 410 16.64 -0.76 -6.67
CA LEU A 410 15.82 -0.69 -7.90
C LEU A 410 15.13 -2.02 -8.23
N VAL A 411 15.85 -3.14 -8.16
CA VAL A 411 15.30 -4.47 -8.48
C VAL A 411 14.21 -4.85 -7.48
N PHE A 412 14.41 -4.62 -6.19
CA PHE A 412 13.40 -4.93 -5.18
C PHE A 412 12.22 -3.96 -5.22
N THR A 413 12.42 -2.67 -5.51
CA THR A 413 11.31 -1.73 -5.73
C THR A 413 10.42 -2.21 -6.86
N ALA A 414 10.98 -2.60 -8.00
CA ALA A 414 10.20 -3.12 -9.12
C ALA A 414 9.51 -4.47 -8.79
N ALA A 415 10.22 -5.39 -8.11
CA ALA A 415 9.69 -6.70 -7.71
C ALA A 415 8.50 -6.62 -6.76
N PHE A 416 8.57 -5.70 -5.79
CA PHE A 416 7.58 -5.62 -4.73
C PHE A 416 6.46 -4.61 -5.01
N MET A 417 6.53 -3.90 -6.15
CA MET A 417 5.52 -2.91 -6.55
C MET A 417 4.12 -3.49 -6.69
N SER A 418 4.02 -4.71 -7.23
CA SER A 418 2.73 -5.36 -7.44
C SER A 418 2.29 -6.30 -6.32
N THR A 419 3.13 -6.51 -5.31
CA THR A 419 2.96 -7.64 -4.37
C THR A 419 1.65 -7.59 -3.59
N THR A 420 1.14 -6.40 -3.24
CA THR A 420 -0.12 -6.25 -2.49
C THR A 420 -1.35 -6.61 -3.30
N PHE A 421 -1.30 -6.47 -4.62
CA PHE A 421 -2.49 -6.59 -5.47
C PHE A 421 -2.38 -7.68 -6.54
N ILE A 422 -1.34 -8.53 -6.52
CA ILE A 422 -1.28 -9.70 -7.42
C ILE A 422 -2.53 -10.59 -7.27
N PRO A 423 -2.97 -10.97 -6.05
CA PRO A 423 -4.18 -11.79 -5.91
C PRO A 423 -5.46 -11.04 -6.31
N ILE A 424 -5.48 -9.73 -6.09
CA ILE A 424 -6.58 -8.82 -6.45
C ILE A 424 -6.74 -8.80 -7.98
N VAL A 425 -5.64 -8.58 -8.71
CA VAL A 425 -5.63 -8.62 -10.19
C VAL A 425 -6.01 -10.01 -10.69
N MET A 426 -5.56 -11.07 -10.04
CA MET A 426 -5.94 -12.43 -10.40
C MET A 426 -7.45 -12.69 -10.24
N ASN A 427 -8.09 -12.03 -9.27
CA ASN A 427 -9.54 -12.12 -9.06
C ASN A 427 -10.33 -11.50 -10.22
N ASN A 428 -9.80 -10.44 -10.86
CA ASN A 428 -10.41 -9.84 -12.05
C ASN A 428 -10.37 -10.76 -13.28
N PHE A 429 -9.39 -11.67 -13.34
CA PHE A 429 -9.25 -12.67 -14.39
C PHE A 429 -9.76 -14.05 -13.97
N TYR A 430 -10.53 -14.14 -12.90
CA TYR A 430 -10.92 -15.42 -12.33
C TYR A 430 -11.78 -16.23 -13.29
N GLU A 431 -11.30 -17.42 -13.62
CA GLU A 431 -12.03 -18.47 -14.30
C GLU A 431 -11.80 -19.79 -13.54
N PRO A 432 -12.81 -20.68 -13.44
CA PRO A 432 -12.62 -21.99 -12.84
C PRO A 432 -11.51 -22.77 -13.57
N LEU A 433 -10.40 -23.04 -12.86
CA LEU A 433 -9.22 -23.71 -13.41
C LEU A 433 -8.94 -24.99 -12.63
N LEU A 434 -8.77 -26.12 -13.33
CA LEU A 434 -8.33 -27.41 -12.77
C LEU A 434 -9.18 -27.91 -11.58
N SER A 435 -10.46 -27.50 -11.48
CA SER A 435 -11.34 -27.80 -10.32
C SER A 435 -10.76 -27.38 -8.96
N LEU A 436 -9.84 -26.40 -8.95
CA LEU A 436 -9.25 -25.89 -7.73
C LEU A 436 -10.17 -24.87 -7.04
N PRO A 437 -10.12 -24.74 -5.71
CA PRO A 437 -10.85 -23.69 -5.01
C PRO A 437 -10.43 -22.29 -5.50
N LYS A 438 -11.38 -21.36 -5.57
CA LYS A 438 -11.15 -19.97 -6.01
C LYS A 438 -9.91 -19.35 -5.35
N ASN A 439 -9.84 -19.46 -4.02
CA ASN A 439 -8.71 -18.88 -3.27
C ASN A 439 -7.36 -19.48 -3.71
N VAL A 440 -7.27 -20.79 -3.94
CA VAL A 440 -6.03 -21.40 -4.47
C VAL A 440 -5.63 -20.79 -5.81
N ILE A 441 -6.59 -20.57 -6.72
CA ILE A 441 -6.36 -19.96 -8.03
C ILE A 441 -5.82 -18.53 -7.88
N LEU A 442 -6.37 -17.73 -6.96
CA LEU A 442 -5.88 -16.38 -6.67
C LEU A 442 -4.41 -16.37 -6.18
N GLY A 443 -3.95 -17.45 -5.57
CA GLY A 443 -2.60 -17.59 -5.04
C GLY A 443 -1.55 -18.12 -6.03
N LEU A 444 -2.00 -18.77 -7.11
CA LEU A 444 -1.11 -19.40 -8.10
C LEU A 444 -0.05 -18.47 -8.70
N PRO A 445 -0.35 -17.20 -9.06
CA PRO A 445 0.68 -16.34 -9.65
C PRO A 445 1.88 -16.12 -8.71
N ILE A 446 1.63 -15.97 -7.40
CA ILE A 446 2.69 -15.82 -6.38
C ILE A 446 3.47 -17.13 -6.23
N SER A 447 2.77 -18.28 -6.18
CA SER A 447 3.41 -19.59 -6.07
C SER A 447 4.32 -19.88 -7.27
N VAL A 448 3.83 -19.64 -8.49
CA VAL A 448 4.57 -19.85 -9.74
C VAL A 448 5.77 -18.91 -9.82
N GLU A 449 5.63 -17.65 -9.43
CA GLU A 449 6.75 -16.70 -9.33
C GLU A 449 7.86 -17.21 -8.40
N MET A 450 7.51 -17.67 -7.20
CA MET A 450 8.50 -18.19 -6.23
C MET A 450 9.17 -19.47 -6.72
N PHE A 451 8.42 -20.35 -7.39
CA PHE A 451 8.93 -21.59 -7.98
C PHE A 451 9.97 -21.30 -9.07
N PHE A 452 9.60 -20.51 -10.08
CA PHE A 452 10.50 -20.18 -11.17
C PHE A 452 11.68 -19.32 -10.70
N GLY A 453 11.50 -18.46 -9.70
CA GLY A 453 12.60 -17.73 -9.07
C GLY A 453 13.61 -18.63 -8.36
N ALA A 454 13.14 -19.69 -7.68
CA ALA A 454 14.03 -20.68 -7.08
C ALA A 454 14.80 -21.49 -8.14
N LEU A 455 14.12 -21.96 -9.19
CA LEU A 455 14.76 -22.67 -10.30
C LEU A 455 15.81 -21.81 -11.01
N ALA A 456 15.47 -20.56 -11.29
CA ALA A 456 16.37 -19.61 -11.92
C ALA A 456 17.57 -19.28 -11.05
N ALA A 457 17.40 -19.16 -9.73
CA ALA A 457 18.51 -18.95 -8.80
C ALA A 457 19.52 -20.11 -8.84
N ILE A 458 19.04 -21.36 -8.95
CA ILE A 458 19.92 -22.53 -9.11
C ILE A 458 20.66 -22.46 -10.45
N GLY A 459 19.94 -22.18 -11.54
CA GLY A 459 20.54 -22.03 -12.89
C GLY A 459 21.51 -20.85 -13.01
N ALA A 460 21.31 -19.79 -12.22
CA ALA A 460 22.18 -18.63 -12.16
C ALA A 460 23.58 -19.01 -11.72
N GLY A 461 23.72 -19.85 -10.68
CA GLY A 461 25.03 -20.28 -10.17
C GLY A 461 25.90 -20.91 -11.27
N TYR A 462 25.33 -21.85 -12.03
CA TYR A 462 26.02 -22.47 -13.16
C TYR A 462 26.35 -21.49 -14.29
N SER A 463 25.47 -20.52 -14.54
CA SER A 463 25.67 -19.52 -15.60
C SER A 463 26.72 -18.48 -15.23
N ILE A 464 26.81 -18.11 -13.95
CA ILE A 464 27.80 -17.18 -13.41
C ILE A 464 29.20 -17.78 -13.53
N ASP A 465 29.35 -19.07 -13.22
CA ASP A 465 30.64 -19.76 -13.34
C ASP A 465 31.19 -19.74 -14.79
N LYS A 466 30.31 -19.72 -15.79
CA LYS A 466 30.71 -19.70 -17.21
C LYS A 466 30.90 -18.31 -17.80
N THR A 467 30.01 -17.38 -17.48
CA THR A 467 29.89 -16.09 -18.18
C THR A 467 30.19 -14.87 -17.30
N GLY A 468 30.34 -15.07 -16.00
CA GLY A 468 30.48 -14.02 -15.00
C GLY A 468 29.14 -13.44 -14.52
N CYS A 469 29.19 -12.60 -13.50
CA CYS A 469 28.00 -12.07 -12.84
C CYS A 469 27.22 -11.06 -13.69
N LYS A 470 27.91 -10.22 -14.49
CA LYS A 470 27.26 -9.11 -15.22
C LYS A 470 26.29 -9.63 -16.30
N PRO A 471 26.66 -10.57 -17.19
CA PRO A 471 25.74 -11.07 -18.20
C PRO A 471 24.52 -11.77 -17.59
N VAL A 472 24.70 -12.49 -16.47
CA VAL A 472 23.58 -13.15 -15.78
C VAL A 472 22.63 -12.13 -15.15
N LEU A 473 23.16 -11.07 -14.54
CA LEU A 473 22.35 -9.95 -14.05
C LEU A 473 21.53 -9.31 -15.18
N LEU A 474 22.16 -8.96 -16.30
CA LEU A 474 21.48 -8.31 -17.42
C LEU A 474 20.41 -9.21 -18.06
N ARG A 475 20.67 -10.51 -18.22
CA ARG A 475 19.66 -11.48 -18.68
C ARG A 475 18.49 -11.61 -17.73
N GLY A 476 18.77 -11.66 -16.42
CA GLY A 476 17.73 -11.69 -15.38
C GLY A 476 16.84 -10.45 -15.43
N VAL A 477 17.45 -9.27 -15.54
CA VAL A 477 16.73 -7.99 -15.68
C VAL A 477 15.88 -7.97 -16.95
N VAL A 478 16.39 -8.41 -18.11
CA VAL A 478 15.59 -8.49 -19.35
C VAL A 478 14.42 -9.44 -19.20
N LEU A 479 14.62 -10.62 -18.60
CA LEU A 479 13.55 -11.59 -18.38
C LEU A 479 12.48 -11.01 -17.44
N PHE A 480 12.90 -10.29 -16.39
CA PHE A 480 11.98 -9.56 -15.53
C PHE A 480 11.17 -8.55 -16.35
N CYS A 481 11.81 -7.71 -17.16
CA CYS A 481 11.12 -6.71 -17.99
C CYS A 481 10.04 -7.33 -18.88
N ILE A 482 10.35 -8.47 -19.51
CA ILE A 482 9.39 -9.21 -20.34
C ILE A 482 8.20 -9.66 -19.50
N GLY A 483 8.45 -10.27 -18.34
CA GLY A 483 7.38 -10.71 -17.44
C GLY A 483 6.51 -9.55 -16.95
N ALA A 484 7.12 -8.41 -16.59
CA ALA A 484 6.40 -7.21 -16.16
C ALA A 484 5.52 -6.63 -17.27
N LEU A 485 6.02 -6.60 -18.51
CA LEU A 485 5.26 -6.11 -19.67
C LEU A 485 4.08 -7.04 -19.98
N ILE A 486 4.27 -8.35 -19.95
CA ILE A 486 3.18 -9.33 -20.13
C ILE A 486 2.17 -9.20 -18.98
N SER A 487 2.60 -8.99 -17.74
CA SER A 487 1.69 -8.74 -16.61
C SER A 487 0.85 -7.48 -16.81
N ALA A 488 1.41 -6.43 -17.44
CA ALA A 488 0.69 -5.18 -17.71
C ALA A 488 -0.43 -5.37 -18.74
N VAL A 489 -0.22 -6.20 -19.76
CA VAL A 489 -1.16 -6.43 -20.86
C VAL A 489 -1.89 -7.78 -20.77
N ALA A 490 -1.89 -8.42 -19.60
CA ALA A 490 -2.48 -9.73 -19.41
C ALA A 490 -3.99 -9.72 -19.75
N TRP A 491 -4.44 -10.74 -20.47
CA TRP A 491 -5.82 -10.84 -20.99
C TRP A 491 -6.62 -11.99 -20.37
N ASN A 492 -5.97 -12.91 -19.65
CA ASN A 492 -6.62 -14.00 -18.92
C ASN A 492 -5.75 -14.53 -17.77
N ALA A 493 -6.35 -15.37 -16.91
CA ALA A 493 -5.69 -16.01 -15.77
C ALA A 493 -4.35 -16.69 -16.13
N ILE A 494 -4.31 -17.49 -17.19
CA ILE A 494 -3.14 -18.29 -17.58
C ILE A 494 -1.98 -17.38 -18.02
N SER A 495 -2.28 -16.36 -18.84
CA SER A 495 -1.29 -15.38 -19.29
C SER A 495 -0.66 -14.63 -18.11
N PHE A 496 -1.47 -14.26 -17.11
CA PHE A 496 -1.00 -13.58 -15.91
C PHE A 496 -0.12 -14.49 -15.03
N ILE A 497 -0.54 -15.75 -14.80
CA ILE A 497 0.26 -16.76 -14.06
C ILE A 497 1.61 -17.00 -14.75
N ALA A 498 1.61 -17.19 -16.07
CA ALA A 498 2.83 -17.41 -16.85
C ALA A 498 3.75 -16.18 -16.78
N ALA A 499 3.21 -14.97 -16.90
CA ALA A 499 3.95 -13.72 -16.75
C ALA A 499 4.63 -13.62 -15.39
N ARG A 500 3.95 -13.99 -14.30
CA ARG A 500 4.52 -14.02 -12.96
C ARG A 500 5.66 -15.05 -12.82
N GLY A 501 5.54 -16.21 -13.47
CA GLY A 501 6.65 -17.16 -13.57
C GLY A 501 7.89 -16.57 -14.24
N VAL A 502 7.70 -15.82 -15.33
CA VAL A 502 8.78 -15.13 -16.05
C VAL A 502 9.42 -14.05 -15.18
N VAL A 503 8.62 -13.24 -14.46
CA VAL A 503 9.14 -12.26 -13.48
C VAL A 503 9.95 -12.96 -12.40
N GLY A 504 9.42 -14.06 -11.84
CA GLY A 504 10.10 -14.87 -10.84
C GLY A 504 11.47 -15.34 -11.32
N ALA A 505 11.54 -15.92 -12.52
CA ALA A 505 12.80 -16.36 -13.11
C ALA A 505 13.80 -15.19 -13.29
N GLY A 506 13.34 -14.06 -13.81
CA GLY A 506 14.18 -12.86 -13.99
C GLY A 506 14.72 -12.33 -12.67
N PHE A 507 13.85 -12.23 -11.65
CA PHE A 507 14.21 -11.84 -10.29
C PHE A 507 15.22 -12.81 -9.66
N GLY A 508 15.03 -14.11 -9.81
CA GLY A 508 15.95 -15.15 -9.31
C GLY A 508 17.36 -15.03 -9.89
N LEU A 509 17.48 -14.84 -11.21
CA LEU A 509 18.77 -14.60 -11.88
C LEU A 509 19.45 -13.33 -11.38
N ALA A 510 18.71 -12.21 -11.34
CA ALA A 510 19.23 -10.91 -10.93
C ALA A 510 19.69 -10.93 -9.46
N LEU A 511 18.88 -11.50 -8.56
CA LEU A 511 19.19 -11.61 -7.14
C LEU A 511 20.46 -12.43 -6.90
N MET A 512 20.59 -13.57 -7.56
CA MET A 512 21.80 -14.40 -7.42
C MET A 512 23.03 -13.71 -7.98
N ALA A 513 22.93 -13.02 -9.12
CA ALA A 513 24.05 -12.28 -9.67
C ALA A 513 24.52 -11.14 -8.73
N LEU A 514 23.60 -10.33 -8.20
CA LEU A 514 23.91 -9.26 -7.24
C LEU A 514 24.56 -9.82 -5.97
N ARG A 515 24.01 -10.92 -5.44
CA ARG A 515 24.56 -11.59 -4.26
C ARG A 515 25.97 -12.10 -4.51
N THR A 516 26.21 -12.72 -5.67
CA THR A 516 27.53 -13.26 -6.03
C THR A 516 28.56 -12.15 -6.21
N ILE A 517 28.20 -11.01 -6.82
CA ILE A 517 29.10 -9.84 -6.94
C ILE A 517 29.60 -9.43 -5.57
N VAL A 518 28.72 -9.34 -4.57
CA VAL A 518 29.07 -8.86 -3.23
C VAL A 518 30.02 -9.80 -2.48
N ILE A 519 29.88 -11.11 -2.69
CA ILE A 519 30.70 -12.13 -2.02
C ILE A 519 31.98 -12.49 -2.79
N SER A 520 32.23 -11.89 -3.95
CA SER A 520 33.40 -12.17 -4.79
C SER A 520 34.71 -11.54 -4.29
N THR A 521 34.72 -10.93 -3.10
CA THR A 521 35.92 -10.39 -2.45
C THR A 521 36.56 -11.43 -1.52
N ALA A 522 37.89 -11.45 -1.45
CA ALA A 522 38.64 -12.32 -0.55
C ALA A 522 38.58 -11.89 0.92
N ASP A 523 38.22 -10.62 1.20
CA ASP A 523 38.15 -10.08 2.55
C ASP A 523 36.80 -10.39 3.23
N PRO A 524 36.77 -11.17 4.34
CA PRO A 524 35.55 -11.51 5.07
C PRO A 524 34.80 -10.30 5.62
N LEU A 525 35.49 -9.24 6.04
CA LEU A 525 34.87 -8.03 6.57
C LEU A 525 34.14 -7.27 5.46
N LEU A 526 34.75 -7.16 4.28
CA LEU A 526 34.12 -6.54 3.11
C LEU A 526 32.95 -7.35 2.58
N LYS A 527 33.03 -8.70 2.62
CA LYS A 527 31.92 -9.59 2.29
C LYS A 527 30.71 -9.33 3.19
N ASN A 528 30.91 -9.33 4.51
CA ASN A 528 29.84 -9.08 5.48
C ASN A 528 29.23 -7.68 5.32
N LYS A 529 30.08 -6.65 5.17
CA LYS A 529 29.65 -5.27 4.92
C LYS A 529 28.84 -5.15 3.63
N GLY A 530 29.27 -5.84 2.57
CA GLY A 530 28.59 -5.85 1.29
C GLY A 530 27.22 -6.52 1.37
N ILE A 531 27.11 -7.68 2.04
CA ILE A 531 25.82 -8.38 2.23
C ILE A 531 24.86 -7.51 3.01
N ALA A 532 25.33 -6.91 4.11
CA ALA A 532 24.53 -5.99 4.91
C ALA A 532 24.03 -4.78 4.10
N SER A 533 24.91 -4.22 3.26
CA SER A 533 24.57 -3.09 2.39
C SER A 533 23.58 -3.47 1.29
N MET A 534 23.74 -4.64 0.66
CA MET A 534 22.79 -5.17 -0.33
C MET A 534 21.41 -5.38 0.30
N ASN A 535 21.34 -6.02 1.47
CA ASN A 535 20.09 -6.25 2.19
C ASN A 535 19.44 -4.93 2.61
N SER A 536 20.21 -3.95 3.07
CA SER A 536 19.70 -2.61 3.39
C SER A 536 19.03 -1.94 2.19
N GLY A 537 19.67 -2.01 1.00
CA GLY A 537 19.07 -1.50 -0.23
C GLY A 537 17.84 -2.29 -0.65
N ALA A 538 17.87 -3.62 -0.53
CA ALA A 538 16.74 -4.49 -0.81
C ALA A 538 15.53 -4.16 0.08
N PHE A 539 15.72 -4.01 1.40
CA PHE A 539 14.62 -3.66 2.32
C PHE A 539 14.07 -2.25 2.06
N ALA A 540 14.92 -1.25 1.78
CA ALA A 540 14.44 0.05 1.32
C ALA A 540 13.62 -0.11 0.03
N GLY A 541 14.07 -0.97 -0.88
CA GLY A 541 13.41 -1.27 -2.13
C GLY A 541 12.03 -1.89 -1.94
N VAL A 542 11.90 -2.91 -1.07
CA VAL A 542 10.63 -3.56 -0.71
C VAL A 542 9.63 -2.53 -0.19
N ASN A 543 10.03 -1.72 0.81
CA ASN A 543 9.13 -0.78 1.46
C ASN A 543 8.67 0.32 0.48
N CYS A 544 9.59 0.89 -0.29
CA CYS A 544 9.23 1.86 -1.32
C CYS A 544 8.36 1.23 -2.41
N GLY A 545 8.72 0.03 -2.88
CA GLY A 545 7.99 -0.67 -3.94
C GLY A 545 6.54 -0.91 -3.57
N VAL A 546 6.30 -1.55 -2.42
CA VAL A 546 4.94 -1.90 -1.98
C VAL A 546 4.05 -0.66 -1.88
N ILE A 547 4.50 0.41 -1.23
CA ILE A 547 3.62 1.57 -1.05
C ILE A 547 3.46 2.37 -2.34
N ILE A 548 4.54 2.65 -3.07
CA ILE A 548 4.45 3.39 -4.34
C ILE A 548 3.55 2.62 -5.30
N GLY A 549 3.68 1.30 -5.35
CA GLY A 549 2.83 0.44 -6.16
C GLY A 549 1.37 0.45 -5.72
N ALA A 550 1.11 0.34 -4.42
CA ALA A 550 -0.25 0.41 -3.87
C ALA A 550 -0.94 1.76 -4.12
N MET A 551 -0.25 2.88 -3.87
CA MET A 551 -0.79 4.22 -4.11
C MET A 551 -1.03 4.49 -5.61
N LEU A 552 -0.13 4.01 -6.48
CA LEU A 552 -0.35 4.12 -7.93
C LEU A 552 -1.48 3.21 -8.40
N ALA A 553 -1.66 2.02 -7.80
CA ALA A 553 -2.72 1.11 -8.17
C ALA A 553 -4.12 1.72 -7.94
N ASP A 554 -4.32 2.37 -6.79
CA ASP A 554 -5.60 3.03 -6.47
C ASP A 554 -5.92 4.18 -7.45
N ARG A 555 -4.90 4.83 -8.01
CA ARG A 555 -5.06 6.03 -8.85
C ARG A 555 -5.08 5.78 -10.36
N ILE A 556 -4.07 5.06 -10.86
CA ILE A 556 -3.86 4.85 -12.30
C ILE A 556 -4.20 3.41 -12.73
N GLY A 557 -4.69 2.60 -11.80
CA GLY A 557 -5.06 1.21 -12.02
C GLY A 557 -3.89 0.23 -12.02
N TYR A 558 -4.17 -1.04 -11.73
CA TYR A 558 -3.15 -2.08 -11.55
C TYR A 558 -2.25 -2.31 -12.77
N SER A 559 -2.81 -2.27 -13.99
CA SER A 559 -2.07 -2.48 -15.25
C SER A 559 -0.94 -1.45 -15.43
N GLN A 560 -1.22 -0.17 -15.14
CA GLN A 560 -0.25 0.90 -15.29
C GLN A 560 0.93 0.76 -14.31
N VAL A 561 0.67 0.22 -13.11
CA VAL A 561 1.74 -0.05 -12.14
C VAL A 561 2.75 -1.06 -12.66
N PHE A 562 2.33 -2.06 -13.44
CA PHE A 562 3.26 -3.00 -14.09
C PHE A 562 4.13 -2.32 -15.15
N PHE A 563 3.62 -1.33 -15.90
CA PHE A 563 4.43 -0.50 -16.80
C PHE A 563 5.45 0.35 -16.04
N VAL A 564 5.09 0.90 -14.87
CA VAL A 564 6.02 1.62 -14.01
C VAL A 564 7.11 0.68 -13.48
N ALA A 565 6.73 -0.54 -13.05
CA ALA A 565 7.68 -1.57 -12.64
C ALA A 565 8.65 -1.93 -13.79
N PHE A 566 8.14 -2.06 -15.02
CA PHE A 566 8.96 -2.24 -16.23
C PHE A 566 9.97 -1.09 -16.41
N ALA A 567 9.54 0.17 -16.31
CA ALA A 567 10.44 1.32 -16.45
C ALA A 567 11.55 1.33 -15.38
N LEU A 568 11.21 1.00 -14.13
CA LEU A 568 12.18 0.90 -13.03
C LEU A 568 13.18 -0.24 -13.23
N ILE A 569 12.73 -1.43 -13.66
CA ILE A 569 13.63 -2.55 -13.90
C ILE A 569 14.52 -2.32 -15.14
N MET A 570 14.01 -1.63 -16.16
CA MET A 570 14.80 -1.14 -17.30
C MET A 570 15.86 -0.13 -16.87
N MET A 571 15.54 0.78 -15.93
CA MET A 571 16.53 1.68 -15.35
C MET A 571 17.66 0.90 -14.66
N SER A 572 17.33 -0.17 -13.93
CA SER A 572 18.34 -1.08 -13.35
C SER A 572 19.24 -1.70 -14.41
N TRP A 573 18.71 -2.04 -15.60
CA TRP A 573 19.51 -2.54 -16.72
C TRP A 573 20.57 -1.53 -17.17
N PHE A 574 20.19 -0.27 -17.40
CA PHE A 574 21.12 0.79 -17.83
C PHE A 574 22.21 1.04 -16.78
N VAL A 575 21.80 1.09 -15.51
CA VAL A 575 22.70 1.31 -14.37
C VAL A 575 23.66 0.12 -14.23
N ALA A 576 23.17 -1.12 -14.30
CA ALA A 576 24.01 -2.31 -14.27
C ALA A 576 24.98 -2.38 -15.45
N ASN A 577 24.50 -2.09 -16.67
CA ASN A 577 25.34 -2.16 -17.87
C ASN A 577 26.49 -1.13 -17.84
N THR A 578 26.22 0.07 -17.31
CA THR A 578 27.18 1.19 -17.32
C THR A 578 28.20 1.12 -16.17
N PHE A 579 27.81 0.60 -15.01
CA PHE A 579 28.61 0.72 -13.78
C PHE A 579 29.03 -0.61 -13.16
N VAL A 580 28.40 -1.74 -13.52
CA VAL A 580 28.84 -3.05 -13.04
C VAL A 580 29.94 -3.58 -13.97
N GLU A 581 31.06 -3.92 -13.37
CA GLU A 581 32.16 -4.65 -14.02
C GLU A 581 31.85 -6.14 -14.02
N ASN A 582 32.25 -6.85 -15.08
CA ASN A 582 32.02 -8.30 -15.12
C ASN A 582 33.01 -9.00 -14.20
N VAL A 583 32.53 -9.34 -13.00
CA VAL A 583 33.27 -10.20 -12.08
C VAL A 583 32.96 -11.64 -12.44
N ILE A 584 33.97 -12.35 -12.91
CA ILE A 584 33.98 -13.80 -12.88
C ILE A 584 34.58 -14.15 -11.53
N PRO A 585 33.84 -14.80 -10.62
CA PRO A 585 34.42 -15.26 -9.38
C PRO A 585 35.64 -16.11 -9.75
N ILE A 586 36.84 -15.64 -9.38
CA ILE A 586 38.03 -16.51 -9.43
C ILE A 586 37.59 -17.73 -8.64
N ALA A 587 37.77 -18.92 -9.21
CA ALA A 587 37.59 -20.17 -8.50
C ALA A 587 38.58 -20.21 -7.32
N ALA A 588 38.32 -19.43 -6.26
CA ALA A 588 39.00 -19.46 -4.99
C ALA A 588 38.68 -20.85 -4.45
N GLN A 589 39.61 -21.76 -4.72
CA GLN A 589 39.50 -23.20 -4.56
C GLN A 589 38.09 -23.75 -4.83
N ARG A 590 37.92 -24.24 -6.07
CA ARG A 590 37.40 -25.60 -6.22
C ARG A 590 38.23 -26.56 -5.32
N GLN A 591 37.89 -26.64 -4.03
CA GLN A 591 37.69 -27.96 -3.42
C GLN A 591 36.32 -28.45 -3.91
N ILE A 592 36.09 -28.49 -5.21
CA ILE A 592 36.09 -29.74 -5.96
C ILE A 592 37.37 -30.58 -5.77
N SER A 593 37.67 -31.00 -4.53
CA SER A 593 37.58 -32.43 -4.30
C SER A 593 36.08 -32.68 -4.38
N ALA A 594 35.49 -33.31 -5.40
CA ALA A 594 35.64 -34.72 -5.67
C ALA A 594 35.71 -35.62 -4.41
N ASN A 595 35.47 -35.08 -3.20
CA ASN A 595 34.73 -35.85 -2.26
C ASN A 595 33.30 -35.78 -2.79
N ARG A 596 32.74 -36.94 -3.13
CA ARG A 596 31.30 -37.19 -3.11
C ARG A 596 30.85 -36.92 -1.65
N SER A 597 31.00 -35.69 -1.17
CA SER A 597 30.55 -35.29 0.15
C SER A 597 29.04 -35.41 0.05
N ASN A 598 28.53 -36.18 0.99
CA ASN A 598 27.39 -37.03 0.77
C ASN A 598 26.13 -36.15 0.86
N THR A 599 25.84 -35.42 -0.22
CA THR A 599 24.82 -34.36 -0.27
C THR A 599 23.45 -34.94 0.04
N SER A 600 23.22 -36.20 -0.36
CA SER A 600 22.08 -37.00 0.08
C SER A 600 22.09 -37.24 1.60
N LYS A 601 23.21 -37.66 2.21
CA LYS A 601 23.31 -37.76 3.70
C LYS A 601 23.17 -36.42 4.42
N PHE A 602 23.54 -35.30 3.80
CA PHE A 602 23.31 -33.97 4.37
C PHE A 602 21.82 -33.60 4.35
N LEU A 603 21.15 -33.78 3.21
CA LEU A 603 19.71 -33.50 3.10
C LEU A 603 18.87 -34.46 3.95
N LEU A 604 19.37 -35.68 4.19
CA LEU A 604 18.77 -36.69 5.07
C LEU A 604 19.29 -36.59 6.51
N ASP A 605 20.14 -35.61 6.84
CA ASP A 605 20.56 -35.40 8.24
C ASP A 605 19.32 -35.03 9.06
N LYS A 606 19.08 -35.79 10.13
CA LYS A 606 17.87 -35.66 10.93
C LYS A 606 17.69 -34.24 11.50
N ASN A 607 18.76 -33.53 11.83
CA ASN A 607 18.66 -32.18 12.38
C ASN A 607 18.39 -31.15 11.28
N VAL A 608 19.01 -31.29 10.11
CA VAL A 608 18.75 -30.42 8.94
C VAL A 608 17.33 -30.62 8.43
N LEU A 609 16.89 -31.86 8.24
CA LEU A 609 15.55 -32.19 7.77
C LEU A 609 14.47 -31.75 8.76
N SER A 610 14.71 -31.96 10.07
CA SER A 610 13.83 -31.48 11.14
C SER A 610 13.70 -29.96 11.11
N LEU A 611 14.81 -29.23 10.93
CA LEU A 611 14.75 -27.76 10.80
C LEU A 611 14.00 -27.33 9.53
N PHE A 612 14.20 -27.99 8.40
CA PHE A 612 13.52 -27.61 7.15
C PHE A 612 12.02 -27.85 7.20
N ILE A 613 11.60 -29.06 7.62
CA ILE A 613 10.19 -29.48 7.59
C ILE A 613 9.40 -28.89 8.76
N LEU A 614 9.97 -28.86 9.97
CA LEU A 614 9.23 -28.45 11.17
C LEU A 614 9.39 -26.97 11.51
N VAL A 615 10.33 -26.27 10.87
CA VAL A 615 10.58 -24.85 11.15
C VAL A 615 10.53 -24.00 9.90
N LEU A 616 11.47 -24.17 8.98
CA LEU A 616 11.68 -23.23 7.88
C LEU A 616 10.49 -23.17 6.91
N ILE A 617 9.94 -24.33 6.52
CA ILE A 617 8.78 -24.41 5.63
C ILE A 617 7.51 -23.85 6.32
N PRO A 618 7.13 -24.30 7.53
CA PRO A 618 5.99 -23.72 8.26
C PRO A 618 6.11 -22.21 8.47
N ILE A 619 7.31 -21.70 8.81
CA ILE A 619 7.54 -20.26 8.95
C ILE A 619 7.26 -19.54 7.64
N SER A 620 7.84 -20.04 6.55
CA SER A 620 7.72 -19.44 5.22
C SER A 620 6.27 -19.49 4.69
N ILE A 621 5.52 -20.55 5.01
CA ILE A 621 4.08 -20.65 4.75
C ILE A 621 3.35 -19.55 5.52
N CYS A 622 3.57 -19.44 6.82
CA CYS A 622 2.88 -18.44 7.66
C CYS A 622 3.18 -17.00 7.23
N GLY A 623 4.43 -16.71 6.81
CA GLY A 623 4.80 -15.42 6.25
C GLY A 623 4.03 -15.03 4.98
N MET A 624 3.44 -16.00 4.26
CA MET A 624 2.55 -15.74 3.13
C MET A 624 1.16 -15.24 3.52
N PHE A 625 0.86 -15.14 4.82
CA PHE A 625 -0.30 -14.38 5.28
C PHE A 625 -0.26 -12.95 4.74
N LEU A 626 0.85 -12.24 4.97
CA LEU A 626 1.00 -10.84 4.56
C LEU A 626 0.94 -10.66 3.04
N HIS A 627 1.52 -11.59 2.28
CA HIS A 627 1.65 -11.49 0.83
C HIS A 627 0.44 -11.99 0.03
N TYR A 628 -0.45 -12.77 0.64
CA TYR A 628 -1.56 -13.42 -0.07
C TYR A 628 -2.90 -13.30 0.65
N LEU A 629 -3.01 -13.82 1.88
CA LEU A 629 -4.32 -13.87 2.55
C LEU A 629 -4.76 -12.49 3.05
N PHE A 630 -3.84 -11.71 3.61
CA PHE A 630 -4.12 -10.39 4.17
C PHE A 630 -4.68 -9.40 3.12
N PRO A 631 -4.07 -9.24 1.91
CA PRO A 631 -4.63 -8.35 0.92
C PRO A 631 -6.02 -8.75 0.43
N ILE A 632 -6.26 -10.05 0.17
CA ILE A 632 -7.59 -10.54 -0.24
C ILE A 632 -8.62 -10.26 0.86
N TYR A 633 -8.26 -10.54 2.11
CA TYR A 633 -9.14 -10.30 3.24
C TYR A 633 -9.43 -8.80 3.43
N ALA A 634 -8.40 -7.95 3.41
CA ALA A 634 -8.55 -6.51 3.59
C ALA A 634 -9.36 -5.87 2.44
N GLU A 635 -9.11 -6.28 1.19
CA GLU A 635 -9.89 -5.83 0.02
C GLU A 635 -11.37 -6.27 0.15
N SER A 636 -11.62 -7.51 0.60
CA SER A 636 -13.00 -7.98 0.84
C SER A 636 -13.74 -7.18 1.92
N MET A 637 -13.00 -6.49 2.79
CA MET A 637 -13.53 -5.57 3.81
C MET A 637 -13.59 -4.11 3.31
N GLY A 638 -13.39 -3.86 2.01
CA GLY A 638 -13.46 -2.52 1.40
C GLY A 638 -12.25 -1.63 1.65
N VAL A 639 -11.11 -2.19 2.08
CA VAL A 639 -9.89 -1.41 2.37
C VAL A 639 -9.12 -1.10 1.09
N SER A 640 -8.75 0.17 0.89
CA SER A 640 -7.94 0.62 -0.25
C SER A 640 -6.55 -0.03 -0.33
N SER A 641 -5.97 -0.11 -1.52
CA SER A 641 -4.64 -0.72 -1.71
C SER A 641 -3.58 0.03 -0.91
N SER A 642 -3.67 1.36 -0.81
CA SER A 642 -2.80 2.23 -0.02
C SER A 642 -2.75 1.82 1.46
N ASN A 643 -3.90 1.51 2.06
CA ASN A 643 -4.00 1.04 3.44
C ASN A 643 -3.46 -0.39 3.62
N ILE A 644 -3.70 -1.28 2.64
CA ILE A 644 -3.08 -2.61 2.60
C ILE A 644 -1.54 -2.46 2.55
N GLY A 645 -1.05 -1.54 1.72
CA GLY A 645 0.36 -1.21 1.61
C GLY A 645 0.96 -0.79 2.95
N ARG A 646 0.27 0.04 3.75
CA ARG A 646 0.77 0.48 5.06
C ARG A 646 1.06 -0.67 6.01
N ALA A 647 0.30 -1.76 5.94
CA ALA A 647 0.59 -2.95 6.73
C ALA A 647 1.98 -3.52 6.41
N PHE A 648 2.37 -3.55 5.12
CA PHE A 648 3.71 -3.95 4.71
C PHE A 648 4.78 -2.95 5.15
N LEU A 649 4.50 -1.65 5.09
CA LEU A 649 5.43 -0.64 5.59
C LEU A 649 5.68 -0.82 7.09
N ILE A 650 4.63 -1.00 7.89
CA ILE A 650 4.75 -1.27 9.33
C ILE A 650 5.61 -2.52 9.56
N ASN A 651 5.29 -3.62 8.87
CA ASN A 651 6.07 -4.85 8.94
C ASN A 651 7.56 -4.63 8.61
N GLY A 652 7.85 -3.93 7.52
CA GLY A 652 9.21 -3.63 7.09
C GLY A 652 9.96 -2.70 8.05
N LEU A 653 9.29 -1.69 8.61
CA LEU A 653 9.88 -0.80 9.61
C LEU A 653 10.24 -1.55 10.90
N LEU A 654 9.39 -2.47 11.37
CA LEU A 654 9.71 -3.32 12.52
C LEU A 654 10.98 -4.13 12.25
N ILE A 655 11.07 -4.79 11.09
CA ILE A 655 12.25 -5.58 10.70
C ILE A 655 13.51 -4.72 10.64
N ILE A 656 13.44 -3.52 10.05
CA ILE A 656 14.60 -2.62 9.89
C ILE A 656 15.07 -2.05 11.24
N TYR A 657 14.17 -1.51 12.04
CA TYR A 657 14.52 -0.75 13.25
C TYR A 657 14.60 -1.63 14.50
N LEU A 658 13.66 -2.55 14.70
CA LEU A 658 13.67 -3.45 15.87
C LEU A 658 14.53 -4.69 15.65
N GLY A 659 14.70 -5.16 14.41
CA GLY A 659 15.44 -6.38 14.11
C GLY A 659 16.84 -6.47 14.74
N PRO A 660 17.74 -5.49 14.51
CA PRO A 660 19.08 -5.50 15.10
C PRO A 660 19.07 -5.47 16.64
N ILE A 661 18.11 -4.78 17.25
CA ILE A 661 17.98 -4.63 18.70
C ILE A 661 17.47 -5.94 19.31
N LEU A 662 16.36 -6.45 18.79
CA LEU A 662 15.72 -7.67 19.28
C LEU A 662 16.56 -8.92 19.01
N SER A 663 17.24 -9.00 17.86
CA SER A 663 18.15 -10.12 17.57
C SER A 663 19.28 -10.20 18.60
N ARG A 664 19.98 -9.08 18.86
CA ARG A 664 21.06 -9.05 19.87
C ARG A 664 20.56 -9.36 21.28
N TYR A 665 19.43 -8.77 21.66
CA TYR A 665 18.83 -8.97 22.98
C TYR A 665 18.42 -10.45 23.17
N SER A 666 17.70 -11.00 22.20
CA SER A 666 17.16 -12.36 22.25
C SER A 666 18.28 -13.40 22.27
N GLU A 667 19.31 -13.23 21.43
CA GLU A 667 20.47 -14.13 21.39
C GLU A 667 21.28 -14.09 22.69
N LYS A 668 21.48 -12.90 23.27
CA LYS A 668 22.22 -12.75 24.53
C LYS A 668 21.50 -13.38 25.71
N HIS A 669 20.18 -13.21 25.82
CA HIS A 669 19.41 -13.66 26.98
C HIS A 669 18.87 -15.09 26.86
N PHE A 670 18.41 -15.50 25.68
CA PHE A 670 17.74 -16.78 25.48
C PHE A 670 18.57 -17.79 24.69
N GLY A 671 19.58 -17.33 23.96
CA GLY A 671 20.35 -18.14 23.01
C GLY A 671 19.58 -18.44 21.72
N THR A 672 20.30 -18.84 20.67
CA THR A 672 19.77 -18.93 19.30
C THR A 672 18.57 -19.88 19.16
N LYS A 673 18.61 -21.06 19.80
CA LYS A 673 17.52 -22.05 19.70
C LYS A 673 16.22 -21.55 20.34
N LYS A 674 16.29 -20.98 21.55
CA LYS A 674 15.07 -20.48 22.23
C LYS A 674 14.53 -19.24 21.53
N SER A 675 15.41 -18.35 21.05
CA SER A 675 15.03 -17.20 20.23
C SER A 675 14.22 -17.62 19.01
N LEU A 676 14.68 -18.66 18.30
CA LEU A 676 13.97 -19.25 17.17
C LEU A 676 12.57 -19.76 17.56
N VAL A 677 12.45 -20.49 18.66
CA VAL A 677 11.16 -21.01 19.16
C VAL A 677 10.21 -19.87 19.54
N ILE A 678 10.70 -18.83 20.23
CA ILE A 678 9.88 -17.67 20.63
C ILE A 678 9.35 -16.94 19.40
N ALA A 679 10.20 -16.62 18.41
CA ALA A 679 9.76 -15.99 17.17
C ALA A 679 8.66 -16.81 16.47
N SER A 680 8.90 -18.12 16.36
CA SER A 680 7.99 -19.07 15.74
C SER A 680 6.63 -19.15 16.44
N LEU A 681 6.61 -19.12 17.78
CA LEU A 681 5.38 -19.07 18.58
C LEU A 681 4.63 -17.75 18.40
N ILE A 682 5.33 -16.60 18.40
CA ILE A 682 4.70 -15.29 18.15
C ILE A 682 3.98 -15.30 16.80
N MET A 683 4.60 -15.88 15.78
CA MET A 683 4.00 -15.99 14.46
C MET A 683 2.76 -16.89 14.44
N GLY A 684 2.79 -18.03 15.11
CA GLY A 684 1.59 -18.87 15.25
C GLY A 684 0.45 -18.17 16.02
N ILE A 685 0.80 -17.47 17.11
CA ILE A 685 -0.15 -16.69 17.92
C ILE A 685 -0.78 -15.56 17.11
N SER A 686 -0.01 -14.92 16.22
CA SER A 686 -0.54 -13.87 15.34
C SER A 686 -1.72 -14.35 14.50
N MET A 687 -1.64 -15.58 13.96
CA MET A 687 -2.72 -16.18 13.18
C MET A 687 -3.92 -16.56 14.06
N LEU A 688 -3.68 -17.00 15.30
CA LEU A 688 -4.75 -17.31 16.24
C LEU A 688 -5.52 -16.06 16.69
N ILE A 689 -4.83 -14.94 16.91
CA ILE A 689 -5.46 -13.65 17.25
C ILE A 689 -6.35 -13.18 16.09
N PHE A 690 -5.85 -13.30 14.85
CA PHE A 690 -6.66 -12.99 13.69
C PHE A 690 -7.88 -13.92 13.58
N ALA A 691 -7.68 -15.22 13.81
CA ALA A 691 -8.75 -16.22 13.74
C ALA A 691 -9.82 -16.08 14.83
N SER A 692 -9.49 -15.56 16.01
CA SER A 692 -10.43 -15.41 17.12
C SER A 692 -11.31 -14.17 16.99
N LEU A 693 -10.76 -13.06 16.49
CA LEU A 693 -11.47 -11.79 16.39
C LEU A 693 -12.12 -11.60 15.03
N GLY A 694 -11.47 -12.04 13.93
CA GLY A 694 -12.01 -11.87 12.58
C GLY A 694 -12.29 -10.42 12.18
N THR A 695 -11.59 -9.45 12.78
CA THR A 695 -11.75 -8.01 12.48
C THR A 695 -10.56 -7.48 11.68
N LEU A 696 -10.75 -6.36 10.99
CA LEU A 696 -9.67 -5.67 10.29
C LEU A 696 -8.53 -5.29 11.26
N ALA A 697 -8.87 -4.80 12.44
CA ALA A 697 -7.90 -4.48 13.49
C ALA A 697 -7.06 -5.71 13.90
N ALA A 698 -7.69 -6.89 14.01
CA ALA A 698 -6.98 -8.13 14.31
C ALA A 698 -6.04 -8.56 13.18
N ALA A 699 -6.40 -8.29 11.92
CA ALA A 699 -5.54 -8.54 10.77
C ALA A 699 -4.28 -7.67 10.82
N PHE A 700 -4.43 -6.35 11.10
CA PHE A 700 -3.28 -5.45 11.29
C PHE A 700 -2.42 -5.83 12.50
N ALA A 701 -3.05 -6.23 13.61
CA ALA A 701 -2.33 -6.74 14.78
C ALA A 701 -1.51 -7.99 14.45
N ALA A 702 -2.06 -8.90 13.64
CA ALA A 702 -1.34 -10.07 13.16
C ALA A 702 -0.12 -9.67 12.29
N VAL A 703 -0.26 -8.69 11.40
CA VAL A 703 0.86 -8.16 10.61
C VAL A 703 1.96 -7.55 11.49
N ILE A 704 1.60 -6.81 12.54
CA ILE A 704 2.57 -6.25 13.50
C ILE A 704 3.32 -7.37 14.22
N LEU A 705 2.61 -8.41 14.68
CA LEU A 705 3.22 -9.57 15.34
C LEU A 705 4.10 -10.39 14.39
N LEU A 706 3.71 -10.51 13.12
CA LEU A 706 4.54 -11.11 12.08
C LEU A 706 5.85 -10.33 11.91
N GLY A 707 5.78 -9.00 11.82
CA GLY A 707 6.97 -8.15 11.72
C GLY A 707 7.86 -8.25 12.95
N LEU A 708 7.27 -8.34 14.14
CA LEU A 708 8.01 -8.56 15.38
C LEU A 708 8.70 -9.94 15.38
N SER A 709 8.02 -10.98 14.90
CA SER A 709 8.59 -12.32 14.76
C SER A 709 9.75 -12.33 13.77
N ASP A 710 9.56 -11.79 12.57
CA ASP A 710 10.57 -11.78 11.51
C ASP A 710 11.81 -10.96 11.89
N SER A 711 11.63 -9.89 12.66
CA SER A 711 12.70 -8.98 13.14
C SER A 711 13.89 -9.72 13.75
N PHE A 712 13.65 -10.74 14.57
CA PHE A 712 14.72 -11.55 15.17
C PHE A 712 14.65 -13.04 14.77
N GLY A 713 13.51 -13.50 14.27
CA GLY A 713 13.30 -14.88 13.84
C GLY A 713 14.18 -15.27 12.65
N VAL A 714 14.30 -14.40 11.63
CA VAL A 714 15.15 -14.69 10.45
C VAL A 714 16.62 -14.83 10.85
N ALA A 715 17.11 -13.95 11.73
CA ALA A 715 18.47 -14.02 12.26
C ALA A 715 18.67 -15.31 13.08
N ALA A 716 17.74 -15.63 13.98
CA ALA A 716 17.79 -16.84 14.79
C ALA A 716 17.76 -18.13 13.95
N GLN A 717 16.97 -18.16 12.87
CA GLN A 717 16.92 -19.28 11.91
C GLN A 717 18.27 -19.49 11.23
N SER A 718 18.84 -18.42 10.66
CA SER A 718 20.12 -18.48 9.96
C SER A 718 21.25 -18.89 10.91
N ASN A 719 21.31 -18.31 12.10
CA ASN A 719 22.35 -18.60 13.09
C ASN A 719 22.22 -20.03 13.63
N TYR A 720 20.99 -20.52 13.88
CA TYR A 720 20.77 -21.90 14.31
C TYR A 720 21.19 -22.88 13.21
N TYR A 721 20.80 -22.63 11.97
CA TYR A 721 21.18 -23.46 10.83
C TYR A 721 22.71 -23.58 10.68
N LEU A 722 23.41 -22.45 10.71
CA LEU A 722 24.88 -22.42 10.59
C LEU A 722 25.60 -23.08 11.77
N SER A 723 24.95 -23.22 12.93
CA SER A 723 25.52 -23.91 14.11
C SER A 723 25.47 -25.45 14.03
N LEU A 724 24.74 -26.01 13.07
CA LEU A 724 24.59 -27.46 12.91
C LEU A 724 25.89 -28.10 12.39
N LYS A 725 26.33 -29.19 13.03
CA LYS A 725 27.54 -29.95 12.62
C LYS A 725 27.47 -30.45 11.17
N ALA A 726 26.28 -30.76 10.67
CA ALA A 726 26.09 -31.18 9.28
C ALA A 726 26.42 -30.06 8.28
N VAL A 727 26.22 -28.79 8.66
CA VAL A 727 26.41 -27.61 7.80
C VAL A 727 27.88 -27.26 7.64
N SER A 728 28.69 -27.43 8.69
CA SER A 728 30.14 -27.15 8.62
C SER A 728 30.89 -28.07 7.64
N GLY A 729 30.37 -29.27 7.34
CA GLY A 729 30.98 -30.23 6.43
C GLY A 729 30.61 -30.09 4.93
N LEU A 730 29.57 -29.32 4.60
CA LEU A 730 29.06 -29.18 3.21
C LEU A 730 29.66 -27.98 2.46
N GLY A 731 30.21 -27.02 3.21
CA GLY A 731 30.64 -25.71 2.73
C GLY A 731 29.50 -24.67 2.83
N GLU A 732 29.81 -23.52 3.42
CA GLU A 732 28.81 -22.47 3.76
C GLU A 732 27.97 -22.03 2.55
N GLY A 733 28.58 -21.89 1.36
CA GLY A 733 27.87 -21.46 0.15
C GLY A 733 26.78 -22.45 -0.30
N LYS A 734 27.07 -23.76 -0.30
CA LYS A 734 26.09 -24.80 -0.66
C LYS A 734 25.00 -24.92 0.39
N ALA A 735 25.36 -24.85 1.67
CA ALA A 735 24.39 -24.89 2.76
C ALA A 735 23.40 -23.72 2.68
N ILE A 736 23.90 -22.50 2.51
CA ILE A 736 23.05 -21.30 2.36
C ILE A 736 22.13 -21.41 1.13
N ALA A 737 22.58 -22.03 0.04
CA ALA A 737 21.72 -22.28 -1.13
C ALA A 737 20.56 -23.22 -0.79
N TYR A 738 20.81 -24.36 -0.11
CA TYR A 738 19.75 -25.26 0.32
C TYR A 738 18.77 -24.61 1.31
N PHE A 739 19.29 -23.83 2.27
CA PHE A 739 18.46 -23.05 3.18
C PHE A 739 17.52 -22.10 2.42
N SER A 740 18.05 -21.38 1.42
CA SER A 740 17.23 -20.48 0.60
C SER A 740 16.17 -21.22 -0.21
N ILE A 741 16.49 -22.39 -0.76
CA ILE A 741 15.54 -23.20 -1.54
C ILE A 741 14.41 -23.70 -0.64
N ALA A 742 14.72 -24.20 0.56
CA ALA A 742 13.71 -24.67 1.50
C ALA A 742 12.74 -23.55 1.92
N GLY A 743 13.24 -22.33 2.15
CA GLY A 743 12.38 -21.17 2.39
C GLY A 743 11.49 -20.82 1.19
N LYS A 744 12.04 -20.87 -0.04
CA LYS A 744 11.28 -20.63 -1.27
C LYS A 744 10.18 -21.66 -1.52
N ILE A 745 10.42 -22.93 -1.17
CA ILE A 745 9.39 -23.98 -1.23
C ILE A 745 8.23 -23.62 -0.27
N GLY A 746 8.52 -23.17 0.95
CA GLY A 746 7.46 -22.75 1.87
C GLY A 746 6.70 -21.51 1.37
N GLN A 747 7.38 -20.53 0.77
CA GLN A 747 6.72 -19.38 0.13
C GLN A 747 5.84 -19.79 -1.06
N MET A 748 6.29 -20.76 -1.86
CA MET A 748 5.51 -21.32 -2.97
C MET A 748 4.26 -22.05 -2.46
N LEU A 749 4.39 -22.85 -1.40
CA LEU A 749 3.28 -23.60 -0.82
C LEU A 749 2.30 -22.71 -0.04
N GLY A 750 2.74 -21.57 0.48
CA GLY A 750 1.95 -20.69 1.34
C GLY A 750 0.59 -20.30 0.76
N PRO A 751 0.51 -19.70 -0.43
CA PRO A 751 -0.77 -19.35 -1.06
C PRO A 751 -1.67 -20.57 -1.31
N ILE A 752 -1.09 -21.73 -1.62
CA ILE A 752 -1.83 -22.98 -1.84
C ILE A 752 -2.43 -23.48 -0.52
N VAL A 753 -1.64 -23.46 0.56
CA VAL A 753 -2.07 -23.88 1.91
C VAL A 753 -3.14 -22.93 2.44
N PHE A 754 -2.92 -21.61 2.39
CA PHE A 754 -3.93 -20.64 2.81
C PHE A 754 -5.17 -20.70 1.94
N GLY A 755 -5.03 -20.80 0.61
CA GLY A 755 -6.17 -20.90 -0.31
C GLY A 755 -7.01 -22.16 -0.08
N SER A 756 -6.38 -23.28 0.25
CA SER A 756 -7.07 -24.52 0.61
C SER A 756 -7.73 -24.42 1.98
N ALA A 757 -7.05 -23.85 2.97
CA ALA A 757 -7.60 -23.65 4.31
C ALA A 757 -8.78 -22.64 4.31
N ALA A 758 -8.75 -21.67 3.39
CA ALA A 758 -9.80 -20.67 3.24
C ALA A 758 -11.13 -21.25 2.72
N VAL A 759 -11.19 -22.52 2.31
CA VAL A 759 -12.45 -23.23 2.03
C VAL A 759 -13.35 -23.28 3.29
N PHE A 760 -12.76 -23.27 4.48
CA PHE A 760 -13.48 -23.18 5.76
C PHE A 760 -13.81 -21.72 6.18
N GLY A 761 -13.57 -20.75 5.29
CA GLY A 761 -13.58 -19.31 5.56
C GLY A 761 -12.17 -18.75 5.80
N MET A 762 -11.88 -17.53 5.33
CA MET A 762 -10.54 -16.92 5.39
C MET A 762 -9.98 -16.82 6.82
N VAL A 763 -10.82 -16.36 7.76
CA VAL A 763 -10.47 -16.19 9.18
C VAL A 763 -10.15 -17.53 9.84
N LYS A 764 -11.04 -18.53 9.69
CA LYS A 764 -10.85 -19.89 10.23
C LYS A 764 -9.67 -20.60 9.57
N GLY A 765 -9.48 -20.42 8.27
CA GLY A 765 -8.36 -20.96 7.51
C GLY A 765 -7.01 -20.49 8.03
N ALA A 766 -6.89 -19.19 8.35
CA ALA A 766 -5.70 -18.65 8.99
C ALA A 766 -5.44 -19.31 10.36
N GLY A 767 -6.49 -19.52 11.16
CA GLY A 767 -6.41 -20.21 12.44
C GLY A 767 -5.87 -21.64 12.32
N ILE A 768 -6.35 -22.40 11.33
CA ILE A 768 -5.87 -23.78 11.06
C ILE A 768 -4.37 -23.76 10.76
N VAL A 769 -3.92 -22.84 9.89
CA VAL A 769 -2.49 -22.69 9.59
C VAL A 769 -1.70 -22.33 10.85
N GLY A 770 -2.22 -21.40 11.67
CA GLY A 770 -1.63 -21.02 12.96
C GLY A 770 -1.44 -22.20 13.91
N VAL A 771 -2.46 -23.04 14.09
CA VAL A 771 -2.38 -24.25 14.93
C VAL A 771 -1.32 -25.22 14.41
N VAL A 772 -1.35 -25.54 13.10
CA VAL A 772 -0.38 -26.46 12.49
C VAL A 772 1.05 -25.95 12.69
N VAL A 773 1.27 -24.67 12.46
CA VAL A 773 2.55 -23.98 12.65
C VAL A 773 3.02 -24.12 14.10
N ILE A 774 2.18 -23.80 15.10
CA ILE A 774 2.51 -23.98 16.52
C ILE A 774 2.85 -25.44 16.85
N THR A 775 2.03 -26.39 16.38
CA THR A 775 2.23 -27.81 16.63
C THR A 775 3.57 -28.30 16.06
N THR A 776 3.90 -27.93 14.82
CA THR A 776 5.19 -28.29 14.20
C THR A 776 6.38 -27.76 15.00
N PHE A 777 6.30 -26.54 15.53
CA PHE A 777 7.37 -25.98 16.37
C PHE A 777 7.47 -26.63 17.74
N LEU A 778 6.35 -26.97 18.39
CA LEU A 778 6.37 -27.68 19.68
C LEU A 778 7.02 -29.07 19.51
N ILE A 779 6.73 -29.75 18.40
CA ILE A 779 7.39 -31.00 18.02
C ILE A 779 8.90 -30.74 17.83
N PHE A 780 9.29 -29.73 17.05
CA PHE A 780 10.70 -29.38 16.86
C PHE A 780 11.43 -29.08 18.19
N ALA A 781 10.80 -28.30 19.07
CA ALA A 781 11.36 -27.93 20.37
C ALA A 781 11.65 -29.16 21.23
N LYS A 782 10.74 -30.16 21.21
CA LYS A 782 10.86 -31.42 21.95
C LYS A 782 11.89 -32.38 21.36
N PHE A 783 11.98 -32.50 20.03
CA PHE A 783 12.84 -33.49 19.36
C PHE A 783 14.24 -32.99 18.99
N SER A 784 14.47 -31.68 18.95
CA SER A 784 15.78 -31.09 18.70
C SER A 784 16.74 -31.38 19.88
N LYS A 785 17.66 -32.34 19.72
CA LYS A 785 18.74 -32.61 20.69
C LYS A 785 19.76 -31.46 20.72
N LYS A 786 20.49 -31.36 21.84
CA LYS A 786 21.43 -30.29 22.22
C LYS A 786 22.78 -30.36 21.45
N ASP A 787 22.78 -30.77 20.19
CA ASP A 787 23.99 -30.86 19.36
C ASP A 787 24.34 -29.51 18.73
N VAL A 788 24.50 -28.48 19.57
CA VAL A 788 25.01 -27.17 19.13
C VAL A 788 26.54 -27.23 19.24
N SER A 789 27.23 -26.98 18.12
CA SER A 789 28.67 -26.74 18.13
C SER A 789 28.94 -25.44 18.89
N ILE A 790 29.41 -25.54 20.14
CA ILE A 790 29.93 -24.38 20.88
C ILE A 790 31.23 -23.96 20.17
N LYS A 791 31.17 -22.94 19.31
CA LYS A 791 32.35 -22.18 18.92
C LYS A 791 32.63 -21.18 20.04
N ASN A 792 33.71 -21.42 20.78
CA ASN A 792 34.39 -20.38 21.56
C ASN A 792 34.98 -19.33 20.62
#